data_AF-A0A2D5YY51-F1
#
_entry.id   AF-A0A2D5YY51-F1
#
_cell.length_a   1.000
_cell.length_b   1.000
_cell.length_c   1.000
_cell.angle_alpha   90.00
_cell.angle_beta   90.00
_cell.angle_gamma   90.00
#
_symmetry.space_group_name_H-M   'P 1'
#
loop_
_entity.id
_entity.type
_entity.pdbx_description
1 polymer ?
#
loop_
_entity_poly.entity_id
_entity_poly.type
_entity_poly.pdbx_seq_one_letter_code
_entity_poly.pdbx_strand_id
1 'polypeptide(L)'
;MNLDYALLDIGAEPQGFVDDRAIADSIGLTRRVRQLERVSDQPQLVSAEPWEGEQVVPIAVVHDDDRGVWRMWYSTYAMNVERRPDIGTHWAMHLAVSDDGLNWRRDDVNVLKADGLPSNNLCVDEQGEPIEGPVTVFDEPHDPDPTKRYKLINYRPNYYLSYSEDGVHWRRAQEDPVWSNGAGDGLEETHFFMRDPKLGKYRAYMRVWMRHQTMRTISLGESDDLLSWSGPKIIWTAHDYYGVGSQIYGMTVFYDGGLYWGLPWMFYGDEPLDPNLRQNMRYKLAWSEDGVAWHALKPEMDVLPMGDPKQFDAYMVFSPGQVVQLADKNVVYYSGTNNRHDGSTDGICGVGIATVRRGGFVSLEAGADEAHMITHRTLIRGDHLTINARTESDGYIDVELLDDRGQYLKGLRFDVADRFTGDDTQHKLAWNGQHDLTSLRGQNVMLRFKMRNAELFTYGVGGDAATINAPLGPRPISAGRCPKTPVIDGQLNDDCWLDFDHCGVADQFKQYEQNVNAEVQTRVLMTYDDTHLYMAVHCDEPQIEKLSGDVIDGELSERTLDNDMIEIRLSGPDQGTFFNQLMVTPAGQLSHCWFSVDEGGSKILDKIEWEAKTSKVPGHWIAEIGVPFKVLGVEPVKPGDTWQTNIIRHRHVDGDETTSWSCLFGSVHRNELSGALVFK
;
A
#
# COMPACT_ATOMS: atom_id res chain seq x y z
N MET A 1 2.06 -30.46 12.49
CA MET A 1 2.74 -29.15 12.53
C MET A 1 1.72 -28.19 11.92
N ASN A 2 0.99 -27.45 12.77
CA ASN A 2 -0.11 -26.60 12.33
C ASN A 2 0.47 -25.42 11.56
N LEU A 3 0.28 -25.45 10.24
CA LEU A 3 0.66 -24.38 9.32
C LEU A 3 -0.49 -23.34 9.28
N ASP A 4 -0.70 -22.59 10.37
CA ASP A 4 -1.38 -21.28 10.30
C ASP A 4 -0.45 -20.32 9.58
N TYR A 5 -0.50 -20.31 8.24
CA TYR A 5 0.26 -19.36 7.43
C TYR A 5 -0.70 -18.44 6.73
N ALA A 6 -0.60 -17.16 7.12
CA ALA A 6 -1.30 -16.04 6.55
C ALA A 6 -1.26 -16.08 5.02
N LEU A 7 -2.44 -15.94 4.41
CA LEU A 7 -2.56 -15.57 3.02
C LEU A 7 -1.83 -14.23 2.82
N LEU A 8 -0.94 -14.17 1.84
CA LEU A 8 -0.39 -12.90 1.40
C LEU A 8 -1.19 -12.45 0.18
N ASP A 9 -2.07 -11.48 0.38
CA ASP A 9 -2.76 -10.80 -0.72
C ASP A 9 -1.85 -9.69 -1.24
N ILE A 10 -1.11 -10.01 -2.30
CA ILE A 10 -0.05 -9.13 -2.79
C ILE A 10 -0.60 -7.98 -3.65
N GLY A 11 -1.89 -8.00 -4.00
CA GLY A 11 -2.51 -6.98 -4.84
C GLY A 11 -1.73 -6.76 -6.14
N ALA A 12 -1.71 -5.52 -6.62
CA ALA A 12 -0.90 -5.13 -7.77
C ALA A 12 0.55 -4.79 -7.38
N GLU A 13 0.87 -4.81 -6.08
CA GLU A 13 2.15 -4.38 -5.56
C GLU A 13 3.15 -5.54 -5.51
N PRO A 14 4.35 -5.39 -6.10
CA PRO A 14 5.41 -6.39 -5.97
C PRO A 14 5.79 -6.60 -4.50
N GLN A 15 6.06 -7.85 -4.14
CA GLN A 15 6.55 -8.23 -2.82
C GLN A 15 8.07 -8.23 -2.78
N GLY A 16 8.64 -7.40 -1.92
CA GLY A 16 10.07 -7.40 -1.60
C GLY A 16 10.42 -8.30 -0.42
N PHE A 17 11.72 -8.49 -0.20
CA PHE A 17 12.25 -9.41 0.81
C PHE A 17 12.90 -8.71 2.00
N VAL A 18 12.33 -7.58 2.43
CA VAL A 18 12.84 -6.82 3.60
C VAL A 18 12.81 -7.67 4.88
N ASP A 19 11.86 -8.60 4.96
CA ASP A 19 11.72 -9.61 5.99
C ASP A 19 11.29 -10.97 5.38
N ASP A 20 10.68 -11.85 6.18
CA ASP A 20 10.22 -13.19 5.78
C ASP A 20 8.71 -13.24 5.43
N ARG A 21 7.98 -12.11 5.40
CA ARG A 21 6.50 -12.10 5.19
C ARG A 21 6.03 -12.81 3.92
N ALA A 22 6.92 -12.91 2.93
CA ALA A 22 6.66 -13.48 1.63
C ALA A 22 7.31 -14.86 1.45
N ILE A 23 8.07 -15.35 2.43
CA ILE A 23 8.94 -16.52 2.35
C ILE A 23 8.44 -17.58 3.32
N ALA A 24 7.90 -18.68 2.80
CA ALA A 24 7.49 -19.81 3.62
C ALA A 24 8.68 -20.68 4.04
N ASP A 25 9.64 -20.89 3.13
CA ASP A 25 10.89 -21.59 3.41
C ASP A 25 11.97 -21.20 2.39
N SER A 26 13.24 -21.30 2.77
CA SER A 26 14.37 -21.04 1.87
C SER A 26 15.63 -21.82 2.26
N ILE A 27 16.42 -22.21 1.26
CA ILE A 27 17.69 -22.93 1.43
C ILE A 27 18.72 -22.32 0.48
N GLY A 28 19.92 -22.03 0.99
CA GLY A 28 21.05 -21.56 0.19
C GLY A 28 20.95 -20.10 -0.26
N LEU A 29 20.00 -19.32 0.28
CA LEU A 29 19.83 -17.90 -0.02
C LEU A 29 20.40 -17.00 1.08
N THR A 30 20.97 -15.86 0.67
CA THR A 30 21.41 -14.81 1.58
C THR A 30 20.68 -13.51 1.27
N ARG A 31 20.00 -12.93 2.27
CA ARG A 31 19.41 -11.59 2.13
C ARG A 31 20.50 -10.52 2.14
N ARG A 32 20.49 -9.63 1.14
CA ARG A 32 21.40 -8.48 1.07
C ARG A 32 20.66 -7.17 0.96
N VAL A 33 21.19 -6.18 1.66
CA VAL A 33 20.75 -4.78 1.53
C VAL A 33 21.71 -4.07 0.59
N ARG A 34 21.17 -3.33 -0.38
CA ARG A 34 21.92 -2.56 -1.38
C ARG A 34 22.11 -1.12 -0.93
N GLN A 35 23.25 -0.57 -1.33
CA GLN A 35 23.53 0.85 -1.19
C GLN A 35 23.08 1.59 -2.45
N LEU A 36 22.86 2.90 -2.30
CA LEU A 36 22.77 3.84 -3.40
C LEU A 36 24.14 3.96 -4.07
N GLU A 37 24.12 3.98 -5.41
CA GLU A 37 25.31 4.14 -6.24
C GLU A 37 25.38 5.57 -6.77
N ARG A 38 26.49 6.27 -6.49
CA ARG A 38 26.74 7.61 -7.05
C ARG A 38 26.86 7.53 -8.56
N VAL A 39 26.28 8.50 -9.24
CA VAL A 39 26.49 8.69 -10.68
C VAL A 39 27.86 9.32 -10.96
N SER A 40 28.38 10.15 -10.05
CA SER A 40 29.70 10.78 -10.15
C SER A 40 30.25 11.13 -8.77
N ASP A 41 31.58 11.21 -8.69
CA ASP A 41 32.32 11.75 -7.53
C ASP A 41 32.33 13.29 -7.49
N GLN A 42 31.91 13.94 -8.57
CA GLN A 42 31.78 15.39 -8.67
C GLN A 42 30.32 15.80 -8.56
N PRO A 43 30.02 16.95 -7.92
CA PRO A 43 28.66 17.47 -7.90
C PRO A 43 28.20 17.85 -9.31
N GLN A 44 26.94 17.56 -9.63
CA GLN A 44 26.29 17.89 -10.90
C GLN A 44 25.82 19.34 -10.96
N LEU A 45 25.57 19.96 -9.80
CA LEU A 45 25.25 21.37 -9.70
C LEU A 45 25.99 21.95 -8.49
N VAL A 46 26.69 23.06 -8.67
CA VAL A 46 27.31 23.86 -7.61
C VAL A 46 26.88 25.31 -7.77
N SER A 47 26.98 26.09 -6.70
CA SER A 47 26.79 27.54 -6.79
C SER A 47 27.87 28.12 -7.71
N ALA A 48 27.43 28.87 -8.72
CA ALA A 48 28.29 29.39 -9.77
C ALA A 48 27.97 30.85 -10.14
N GLU A 49 26.73 31.29 -9.88
CA GLU A 49 26.27 32.61 -10.31
C GLU A 49 26.31 33.66 -9.19
N PRO A 50 26.47 34.96 -9.53
CA PRO A 50 26.55 36.03 -8.53
C PRO A 50 25.30 36.18 -7.65
N TRP A 51 24.14 35.68 -8.07
CA TRP A 51 22.89 35.72 -7.29
C TRP A 51 22.61 34.43 -6.51
N GLU A 52 23.57 33.50 -6.47
CA GLU A 52 23.47 32.25 -5.71
C GLU A 52 24.24 32.32 -4.37
N GLY A 53 23.66 31.72 -3.33
CA GLY A 53 24.29 31.52 -2.02
C GLY A 53 25.35 30.41 -2.03
N GLU A 54 26.03 30.20 -0.91
CA GLU A 54 27.14 29.25 -0.78
C GLU A 54 26.71 27.77 -0.71
N GLN A 55 25.54 27.48 -0.13
CA GLN A 55 25.01 26.11 -0.10
C GLN A 55 23.95 25.91 -1.17
N VAL A 56 23.88 24.71 -1.76
CA VAL A 56 22.92 24.36 -2.82
C VAL A 56 22.09 23.15 -2.39
N VAL A 57 20.77 23.29 -2.48
CA VAL A 57 19.82 22.28 -2.00
C VAL A 57 18.76 21.95 -3.04
N PRO A 58 18.69 20.72 -3.58
CA PRO A 58 17.64 20.33 -4.51
C PRO A 58 16.31 20.20 -3.75
N ILE A 59 15.31 21.00 -4.12
CA ILE A 59 13.99 21.02 -3.48
C ILE A 59 13.03 20.07 -4.19
N ALA A 60 13.05 20.05 -5.51
CA ALA A 60 12.26 19.12 -6.31
C ALA A 60 12.91 18.94 -7.68
N VAL A 61 12.82 17.72 -8.19
CA VAL A 61 13.21 17.39 -9.57
C VAL A 61 12.06 16.66 -10.23
N VAL A 62 11.61 17.16 -11.38
CA VAL A 62 10.50 16.58 -12.14
C VAL A 62 10.87 16.51 -13.62
N HIS A 63 10.35 15.52 -14.33
CA HIS A 63 10.33 15.56 -15.78
C HIS A 63 9.04 16.25 -16.22
N ASP A 64 9.17 17.39 -16.90
CA ASP A 64 8.06 18.16 -17.42
C ASP A 64 7.73 17.63 -18.83
N ASP A 65 6.82 16.65 -18.89
CA ASP A 65 6.47 15.96 -20.14
C ASP A 65 5.96 16.91 -21.23
N ASP A 66 5.26 17.99 -20.85
CA ASP A 66 4.76 19.00 -21.80
C ASP A 66 5.89 19.79 -22.46
N ARG A 67 6.98 20.03 -21.72
CA ARG A 67 8.15 20.76 -22.20
C ARG A 67 9.25 19.84 -22.72
N GLY A 68 9.18 18.54 -22.43
CA GLY A 68 10.18 17.53 -22.80
C GLY A 68 11.54 17.75 -22.14
N VAL A 69 11.56 18.34 -20.93
CA VAL A 69 12.79 18.64 -20.18
C VAL A 69 12.63 18.29 -18.71
N TRP A 70 13.74 17.97 -18.06
CA TRP A 70 13.86 17.90 -16.62
C TRP A 70 13.95 19.29 -16.02
N ARG A 71 13.32 19.49 -14.86
CA ARG A 71 13.31 20.74 -14.10
C ARG A 71 13.71 20.47 -12.67
N MET A 72 14.62 21.28 -12.14
CA MET A 72 15.05 21.26 -10.76
C MET A 72 14.76 22.61 -10.12
N TRP A 73 13.87 22.63 -9.15
CA TRP A 73 13.83 23.72 -8.19
C TRP A 73 14.88 23.45 -7.13
N TYR A 74 15.78 24.39 -6.94
CA TYR A 74 16.81 24.31 -5.93
C TYR A 74 16.86 25.60 -5.12
N SER A 75 17.25 25.47 -3.85
CA SER A 75 17.42 26.58 -2.94
C SER A 75 18.90 26.84 -2.75
N THR A 76 19.29 28.12 -2.63
CA THR A 76 20.64 28.47 -2.22
C THR A 76 20.67 29.23 -0.90
N TYR A 77 21.60 28.86 0.00
CA TYR A 77 21.76 29.51 1.29
C TYR A 77 22.84 30.58 1.26
N ALA A 78 22.50 31.83 1.57
CA ALA A 78 23.47 32.91 1.75
C ALA A 78 23.68 33.18 3.25
N MET A 79 24.90 32.94 3.76
CA MET A 79 25.19 33.14 5.20
C MET A 79 25.12 34.60 5.64
N ASN A 80 25.50 35.54 4.78
CA ASN A 80 25.58 36.97 5.12
C ASN A 80 24.82 37.82 4.10
N VAL A 81 23.52 37.92 4.31
CA VAL A 81 22.60 38.69 3.45
C VAL A 81 22.94 40.19 3.46
N GLU A 82 23.46 40.73 4.57
CA GLU A 82 23.91 42.13 4.66
C GLU A 82 25.09 42.44 3.71
N ARG A 83 25.93 41.44 3.44
CA ARG A 83 27.03 41.53 2.45
C ARG A 83 26.63 41.05 1.05
N ARG A 84 25.41 40.53 0.89
CA ARG A 84 24.83 40.04 -0.36
C ARG A 84 23.47 40.69 -0.64
N PRO A 85 23.41 42.04 -0.75
CA PRO A 85 22.16 42.75 -1.01
C PRO A 85 21.52 42.38 -2.37
N ASP A 86 22.30 41.79 -3.27
CA ASP A 86 21.90 41.20 -4.55
C ASP A 86 21.00 39.95 -4.40
N ILE A 87 21.13 39.21 -3.29
CA ILE A 87 20.30 38.04 -2.98
C ILE A 87 19.13 38.44 -2.08
N GLY A 88 19.35 39.34 -1.11
CA GLY A 88 18.29 39.90 -0.26
C GLY A 88 17.64 38.93 0.74
N THR A 89 17.89 37.62 0.64
CA THR A 89 17.37 36.56 1.51
C THR A 89 18.43 35.51 1.85
N HIS A 90 18.20 34.79 2.95
CA HIS A 90 18.99 33.63 3.33
C HIS A 90 18.73 32.40 2.46
N TRP A 91 17.52 32.16 1.93
CA TRP A 91 17.18 30.91 1.22
C TRP A 91 16.37 31.18 -0.05
N ALA A 92 17.04 31.59 -1.14
CA ALA A 92 16.37 31.91 -2.40
C ALA A 92 16.09 30.65 -3.24
N MET A 93 14.91 30.58 -3.86
CA MET A 93 14.56 29.52 -4.81
C MET A 93 14.96 29.88 -6.24
N HIS A 94 15.55 28.92 -6.93
CA HIS A 94 16.01 29.00 -8.32
C HIS A 94 15.48 27.83 -9.14
N LEU A 95 15.49 27.98 -10.45
CA LEU A 95 15.15 26.92 -11.40
C LEU A 95 16.35 26.59 -12.29
N ALA A 96 16.67 25.30 -12.40
CA ALA A 96 17.56 24.76 -13.43
C ALA A 96 16.78 23.77 -14.30
N VAL A 97 17.24 23.57 -15.53
CA VAL A 97 16.66 22.59 -16.45
C VAL A 97 17.73 21.65 -16.99
N SER A 98 17.30 20.51 -17.52
CA SER A 98 18.20 19.49 -18.07
C SER A 98 17.48 18.68 -19.14
N ASP A 99 18.21 18.17 -20.14
CA ASP A 99 17.63 17.28 -21.15
C ASP A 99 17.70 15.80 -20.71
N ASP A 100 18.56 15.48 -19.74
CA ASP A 100 18.86 14.11 -19.30
C ASP A 100 18.70 13.89 -17.79
N GLY A 101 18.41 14.94 -17.02
CA GLY A 101 18.32 14.92 -15.57
C GLY A 101 19.67 14.87 -14.86
N LEU A 102 20.78 14.88 -15.60
CA LEU A 102 22.13 14.77 -15.05
C LEU A 102 22.91 16.08 -15.21
N ASN A 103 22.77 16.71 -16.38
CA ASN A 103 23.49 17.92 -16.76
C ASN A 103 22.56 19.13 -16.68
N TRP A 104 22.80 20.01 -15.71
CA TRP A 104 21.90 21.10 -15.37
C TRP A 104 22.39 22.43 -15.92
N ARG A 105 21.47 23.17 -16.55
CA ARG A 105 21.68 24.52 -17.07
C ARG A 105 20.71 25.50 -16.42
N ARG A 106 21.21 26.71 -16.21
CA ARG A 106 20.44 27.84 -15.67
C ARG A 106 19.86 28.58 -16.85
N ASP A 107 18.87 27.97 -17.49
CA ASP A 107 18.22 28.61 -18.64
C ASP A 107 17.57 29.92 -18.20
N ASP A 108 17.62 30.91 -19.09
CA ASP A 108 17.25 32.30 -18.83
C ASP A 108 15.74 32.43 -18.59
N VAL A 109 15.35 32.33 -17.33
CA VAL A 109 13.96 32.45 -16.89
C VAL A 109 13.49 33.92 -16.85
N ASN A 110 14.41 34.88 -17.09
CA ASN A 110 14.16 36.29 -17.41
C ASN A 110 13.27 37.08 -16.41
N VAL A 111 13.34 36.77 -15.13
CA VAL A 111 12.34 37.26 -14.14
C VAL A 111 12.64 38.67 -13.61
N LEU A 112 13.87 38.97 -13.19
CA LEU A 112 14.23 40.32 -12.69
C LEU A 112 14.97 41.12 -13.77
N LYS A 113 14.26 41.99 -14.48
CA LYS A 113 14.86 43.06 -15.31
C LYS A 113 14.95 44.36 -14.51
N ALA A 114 15.82 44.40 -13.51
CA ALA A 114 16.25 45.68 -12.94
C ALA A 114 17.39 46.25 -13.80
N ASP A 115 17.39 47.58 -14.01
CA ASP A 115 18.44 48.24 -14.81
C ASP A 115 19.84 47.89 -14.30
N GLY A 116 20.59 47.13 -15.10
CA GLY A 116 21.99 46.77 -14.84
C GLY A 116 22.26 45.39 -14.23
N LEU A 117 21.25 44.59 -13.89
CA LEU A 117 21.45 43.18 -13.49
C LEU A 117 21.40 42.23 -14.70
N PRO A 118 22.30 41.23 -14.80
CA PRO A 118 22.23 40.20 -15.83
C PRO A 118 21.01 39.29 -15.65
N SER A 119 20.63 38.57 -16.71
CA SER A 119 19.57 37.55 -16.68
C SER A 119 19.78 36.57 -15.53
N ASN A 120 18.73 36.17 -14.82
CA ASN A 120 18.81 35.23 -13.71
C ASN A 120 17.73 34.14 -13.79
N ASN A 121 17.88 33.14 -12.92
CA ASN A 121 16.98 32.00 -12.82
C ASN A 121 16.24 31.92 -11.48
N LEU A 122 15.99 33.09 -10.86
CA LEU A 122 15.24 33.19 -9.62
C LEU A 122 13.75 32.91 -9.85
N CYS A 123 13.13 32.21 -8.89
CA CYS A 123 11.68 32.11 -8.80
C CYS A 123 11.16 33.26 -7.92
N VAL A 124 10.05 33.89 -8.31
CA VAL A 124 9.52 35.08 -7.62
C VAL A 124 8.05 34.94 -7.26
N ASP A 125 7.61 35.75 -6.30
CA ASP A 125 6.21 35.92 -5.97
C ASP A 125 5.48 36.92 -6.89
N GLU A 126 4.20 37.18 -6.61
CA GLU A 126 3.36 38.14 -7.35
C GLU A 126 3.84 39.59 -7.27
N GLN A 127 4.68 39.93 -6.31
CA GLN A 127 5.30 41.25 -6.18
C GLN A 127 6.62 41.34 -6.93
N GLY A 128 7.11 40.22 -7.47
CA GLY A 128 8.41 40.12 -8.12
C GLY A 128 9.56 39.94 -7.13
N GLU A 129 9.28 39.60 -5.88
CA GLU A 129 10.31 39.35 -4.87
C GLU A 129 10.74 37.87 -4.89
N PRO A 130 12.01 37.54 -4.59
CA PRO A 130 12.48 36.16 -4.56
C PRO A 130 11.65 35.27 -3.63
N ILE A 131 11.32 34.06 -4.08
CA ILE A 131 10.72 33.05 -3.22
C ILE A 131 11.74 32.57 -2.19
N GLU A 132 11.33 32.59 -0.91
CA GLU A 132 12.19 32.23 0.20
C GLU A 132 11.71 31.01 0.98
N GLY A 133 12.67 30.25 1.51
CA GLY A 133 12.44 29.08 2.34
C GLY A 133 11.64 27.97 1.63
N PRO A 134 11.92 27.64 0.35
CA PRO A 134 11.18 26.58 -0.33
C PRO A 134 11.44 25.22 0.35
N VAL A 135 10.39 24.42 0.51
CA VAL A 135 10.48 23.10 1.17
C VAL A 135 10.18 21.96 0.20
N THR A 136 9.09 22.07 -0.57
CA THR A 136 8.70 21.03 -1.53
C THR A 136 7.87 21.66 -2.64
N VAL A 137 8.16 21.27 -3.89
CA VAL A 137 7.32 21.54 -5.05
C VAL A 137 6.64 20.24 -5.48
N PHE A 138 5.32 20.28 -5.63
CA PHE A 138 4.52 19.25 -6.27
C PHE A 138 4.25 19.64 -7.72
N ASP A 139 4.27 18.66 -8.64
CA ASP A 139 3.78 18.80 -10.02
C ASP A 139 2.51 17.96 -10.17
N GLU A 140 1.38 18.62 -10.37
CA GLU A 140 0.08 18.00 -10.60
C GLU A 140 -0.45 18.48 -11.98
N PRO A 141 0.07 17.94 -13.11
CA PRO A 141 -0.25 18.41 -14.46
C PRO A 141 -1.71 18.19 -14.86
N HIS A 142 -2.46 17.42 -14.06
CA HIS A 142 -3.88 17.13 -14.26
C HIS A 142 -4.80 17.86 -13.28
N ASP A 143 -4.30 18.86 -12.55
CA ASP A 143 -5.16 19.72 -11.74
C ASP A 143 -6.22 20.39 -12.65
N PRO A 144 -7.52 20.35 -12.30
CA PRO A 144 -8.58 21.01 -13.08
C PRO A 144 -8.36 22.53 -13.26
N ASP A 145 -7.64 23.16 -12.33
CA ASP A 145 -7.18 24.54 -12.43
C ASP A 145 -5.70 24.54 -12.87
N PRO A 146 -5.39 24.86 -14.15
CA PRO A 146 -4.01 24.83 -14.64
C PRO A 146 -3.09 25.83 -13.92
N THR A 147 -3.65 26.86 -13.26
CA THR A 147 -2.86 27.79 -12.45
C THR A 147 -2.33 27.17 -11.15
N LYS A 148 -2.78 25.96 -10.82
CA LYS A 148 -2.38 25.16 -9.65
C LYS A 148 -1.59 23.91 -10.01
N ARG A 149 -1.09 23.80 -11.24
CA ARG A 149 -0.23 22.69 -11.66
C ARG A 149 0.92 22.48 -10.68
N TYR A 150 1.72 23.52 -10.46
CA TYR A 150 2.79 23.47 -9.47
C TYR A 150 2.28 24.02 -8.14
N LYS A 151 2.60 23.30 -7.06
CA LYS A 151 2.26 23.70 -5.69
C LYS A 151 3.52 23.73 -4.85
N LEU A 152 3.80 24.85 -4.20
CA LEU A 152 4.98 25.04 -3.35
C LEU A 152 4.55 25.13 -1.89
N ILE A 153 5.14 24.30 -1.05
CA ILE A 153 5.19 24.54 0.40
C ILE A 153 6.48 25.29 0.70
N ASN A 154 6.38 26.45 1.33
CA ASN A 154 7.52 27.24 1.80
C ASN A 154 7.41 27.57 3.29
N TYR A 155 8.55 27.68 3.96
CA TYR A 155 8.65 27.92 5.39
C TYR A 155 9.16 29.34 5.70
N ARG A 156 8.35 30.12 6.43
CA ARG A 156 8.73 31.41 7.03
C ARG A 156 8.05 31.62 8.39
N PRO A 157 8.80 31.54 9.48
CA PRO A 157 8.52 30.67 10.65
C PRO A 157 7.10 30.04 10.79
N ASN A 158 6.51 29.55 9.71
CA ASN A 158 5.22 28.86 9.53
C ASN A 158 5.23 28.30 8.09
N TYR A 159 4.34 27.37 7.75
CA TYR A 159 4.20 26.93 6.36
C TYR A 159 3.13 27.69 5.61
N TYR A 160 3.47 28.04 4.38
CA TYR A 160 2.58 28.66 3.42
C TYR A 160 2.51 27.79 2.16
N LEU A 161 1.39 27.90 1.47
CA LEU A 161 1.15 27.26 0.18
C LEU A 161 1.12 28.34 -0.89
N SER A 162 1.80 28.07 -2.01
CA SER A 162 1.74 28.89 -3.22
C SER A 162 1.49 28.03 -4.45
N TYR A 163 0.90 28.63 -5.48
CA TYR A 163 0.56 27.99 -6.75
C TYR A 163 1.35 28.63 -7.89
N SER A 164 1.67 27.85 -8.91
CA SER A 164 2.28 28.34 -10.14
C SER A 164 1.86 27.50 -11.34
N GLU A 165 1.63 28.14 -12.47
CA GLU A 165 1.38 27.49 -13.77
C GLU A 165 2.70 27.14 -14.47
N ASP A 166 3.69 28.03 -14.38
CA ASP A 166 4.95 27.95 -15.11
C ASP A 166 6.12 27.45 -14.27
N GLY A 167 5.94 27.38 -12.95
CA GLY A 167 6.94 26.97 -11.97
C GLY A 167 7.95 28.07 -11.63
N VAL A 168 7.70 29.31 -12.03
CA VAL A 168 8.65 30.44 -11.93
C VAL A 168 8.02 31.60 -11.17
N HIS A 169 6.79 31.94 -11.52
CA HIS A 169 5.99 32.97 -10.87
C HIS A 169 4.98 32.32 -9.94
N TRP A 170 5.06 32.62 -8.65
CA TRP A 170 4.31 31.93 -7.61
C TRP A 170 3.32 32.88 -6.94
N ARG A 171 2.06 32.46 -6.86
CA ARG A 171 1.00 33.17 -6.16
C ARG A 171 0.67 32.48 -4.85
N ARG A 172 0.60 33.24 -3.78
CA ARG A 172 0.21 32.72 -2.47
C ARG A 172 -1.24 32.20 -2.51
N ALA A 173 -1.45 31.00 -1.98
CA ALA A 173 -2.76 30.36 -1.95
C ALA A 173 -3.71 31.04 -0.95
N GLN A 174 -3.17 31.51 0.18
CA GLN A 174 -3.90 32.21 1.24
C GLN A 174 -2.94 33.03 2.12
N GLU A 175 -3.47 34.09 2.75
CA GLU A 175 -2.67 34.99 3.57
C GLU A 175 -2.20 34.37 4.89
N ASP A 176 -3.08 33.60 5.53
CA ASP A 176 -2.76 32.88 6.75
C ASP A 176 -1.92 31.63 6.44
N PRO A 177 -1.02 31.21 7.34
CA PRO A 177 -0.27 29.97 7.14
C PRO A 177 -1.21 28.76 7.02
N VAL A 178 -0.86 27.82 6.14
CA VAL A 178 -1.56 26.52 6.04
C VAL A 178 -1.20 25.61 7.22
N TRP A 179 -0.07 25.89 7.88
CA TRP A 179 0.33 25.21 9.10
C TRP A 179 1.24 26.10 9.96
N SER A 180 0.72 26.55 11.10
CA SER A 180 1.43 27.47 11.99
C SER A 180 2.49 26.76 12.84
N ASN A 181 3.62 27.42 13.02
CA ASN A 181 4.62 27.06 14.02
C ASN A 181 4.01 27.16 15.43
N GLY A 182 4.12 26.09 16.22
CA GLY A 182 3.43 25.94 17.50
C GLY A 182 2.25 24.95 17.49
N ALA A 183 1.91 24.35 16.34
CA ALA A 183 1.26 23.05 16.36
C ALA A 183 2.30 22.03 16.89
N GLY A 184 2.21 21.66 18.17
CA GLY A 184 3.21 20.81 18.86
C GLY A 184 4.43 21.55 19.43
N ASP A 185 5.49 20.82 19.81
CA ASP A 185 6.71 21.33 20.49
C ASP A 185 7.72 22.07 19.56
N GLY A 186 7.22 22.72 18.50
CA GLY A 186 8.01 23.58 17.59
C GLY A 186 8.29 22.95 16.22
N LEU A 187 7.69 23.51 15.17
CA LEU A 187 7.86 23.07 13.78
C LEU A 187 9.08 23.76 13.15
N GLU A 188 9.96 22.90 12.62
CA GLU A 188 11.25 23.15 11.97
C GLU A 188 11.29 24.03 10.71
N GLU A 189 12.45 24.17 10.06
CA GLU A 189 12.67 24.39 8.61
C GLU A 189 12.99 23.09 7.84
N THR A 190 13.38 22.00 8.54
CA THR A 190 13.77 20.72 7.91
C THR A 190 12.64 19.68 7.88
N HIS A 191 12.07 19.45 6.69
CA HIS A 191 10.92 18.55 6.49
C HIS A 191 10.92 17.94 5.09
N PHE A 192 10.01 17.00 4.91
CA PHE A 192 9.72 16.39 3.63
C PHE A 192 8.21 16.26 3.45
N PHE A 193 7.69 16.72 2.32
CA PHE A 193 6.27 16.58 1.97
C PHE A 193 6.13 15.69 0.73
N MET A 194 5.11 14.83 0.72
CA MET A 194 4.80 13.96 -0.42
C MET A 194 3.29 13.83 -0.63
N ARG A 195 2.90 13.57 -1.88
CA ARG A 195 1.60 12.97 -2.17
C ARG A 195 1.75 11.47 -1.98
N ASP A 196 1.00 10.92 -1.05
CA ASP A 196 0.97 9.49 -0.75
C ASP A 196 0.11 8.77 -1.80
N PRO A 197 0.72 7.96 -2.70
CA PRO A 197 -0.02 7.29 -3.75
C PRO A 197 -0.91 6.16 -3.22
N LYS A 198 -0.59 5.59 -2.04
CA LYS A 198 -1.36 4.51 -1.43
C LYS A 198 -2.62 5.03 -0.76
N LEU A 199 -2.53 6.19 -0.11
CA LEU A 199 -3.65 6.78 0.64
C LEU A 199 -4.43 7.83 -0.14
N GLY A 200 -3.87 8.37 -1.22
CA GLY A 200 -4.46 9.48 -1.96
C GLY A 200 -4.45 10.81 -1.18
N LYS A 201 -3.61 10.93 -0.14
CA LYS A 201 -3.47 12.12 0.73
C LYS A 201 -2.11 12.77 0.58
N TYR A 202 -1.92 13.94 1.15
CA TYR A 202 -0.60 14.52 1.37
C TYR A 202 -0.08 14.16 2.77
N ARG A 203 1.22 13.86 2.86
CA ARG A 203 1.90 13.58 4.11
C ARG A 203 3.13 14.45 4.27
N ALA A 204 3.39 14.86 5.51
CA ALA A 204 4.55 15.64 5.88
C ALA A 204 5.32 14.91 6.98
N TYR A 205 6.58 14.59 6.71
CA TYR A 205 7.54 14.04 7.66
C TYR A 205 8.46 15.16 8.11
N MET A 206 8.34 15.55 9.38
CA MET A 206 8.86 16.83 9.85
C MET A 206 9.72 16.69 11.09
N ARG A 207 10.83 17.42 11.11
CA ARG A 207 11.67 17.57 12.29
C ARG A 207 10.90 18.32 13.39
N VAL A 208 10.80 17.70 14.56
CA VAL A 208 10.31 18.33 15.79
C VAL A 208 11.33 18.12 16.91
N TRP A 209 11.51 19.14 17.75
CA TRP A 209 12.37 19.08 18.92
C TRP A 209 11.70 18.43 20.11
N MET A 210 12.49 17.70 20.89
CA MET A 210 12.14 17.22 22.22
C MET A 210 13.18 17.61 23.25
N ARG A 211 12.79 17.49 24.53
CA ARG A 211 13.67 17.70 25.71
C ARG A 211 14.36 19.07 25.68
N HIS A 212 13.57 20.15 25.56
CA HIS A 212 14.08 21.52 25.48
C HIS A 212 15.11 21.73 24.36
N GLN A 213 14.78 21.31 23.14
CA GLN A 213 15.62 21.48 21.93
C GLN A 213 16.97 20.75 22.00
N THR A 214 17.02 19.60 22.67
CA THR A 214 18.25 18.78 22.71
C THR A 214 18.19 17.56 21.82
N MET A 215 16.99 17.08 21.43
CA MET A 215 16.83 15.94 20.53
C MET A 215 15.91 16.25 19.35
N ARG A 216 16.38 15.98 18.14
CA ARG A 216 15.60 16.05 16.89
C ARG A 216 14.92 14.72 16.60
N THR A 217 13.65 14.78 16.23
CA THR A 217 12.79 13.62 15.98
C THR A 217 11.91 13.83 14.77
N ILE A 218 11.34 12.76 14.24
CA ILE A 218 10.42 12.81 13.12
C ILE A 218 8.97 12.73 13.62
N SER A 219 8.18 13.65 13.12
CA SER A 219 6.74 13.70 13.30
C SER A 219 6.02 13.60 11.95
N LEU A 220 4.75 13.24 12.00
CA LEU A 220 3.86 13.12 10.86
C LEU A 220 2.69 14.08 11.01
N GLY A 221 2.33 14.73 9.90
CA GLY A 221 0.99 15.26 9.69
C GLY A 221 0.49 14.94 8.30
N GLU A 222 -0.83 15.03 8.14
CA GLU A 222 -1.54 14.61 6.94
C GLU A 222 -2.53 15.68 6.50
N SER A 223 -2.76 15.77 5.19
CA SER A 223 -3.71 16.72 4.61
C SER A 223 -4.39 16.10 3.39
N ASP A 224 -5.67 16.40 3.19
CA ASP A 224 -6.39 16.02 1.98
C ASP A 224 -6.22 17.06 0.85
N ASP A 225 -5.82 18.30 1.18
CA ASP A 225 -5.93 19.46 0.29
C ASP A 225 -4.74 20.45 0.31
N LEU A 226 -3.70 20.18 1.11
CA LEU A 226 -2.54 21.05 1.43
C LEU A 226 -2.87 22.34 2.20
N LEU A 227 -4.16 22.65 2.42
CA LEU A 227 -4.60 23.86 3.11
C LEU A 227 -4.77 23.60 4.60
N SER A 228 -5.24 22.42 4.97
CA SER A 228 -5.46 22.02 6.36
C SER A 228 -4.66 20.78 6.71
N TRP A 229 -3.91 20.83 7.83
CA TRP A 229 -3.02 19.75 8.25
C TRP A 229 -3.39 19.18 9.62
N SER A 230 -3.27 17.86 9.75
CA SER A 230 -3.33 17.15 11.03
C SER A 230 -1.96 17.15 11.72
N GLY A 231 -1.94 17.04 13.06
CA GLY A 231 -0.69 16.92 13.81
C GLY A 231 0.04 18.26 14.06
N PRO A 232 1.38 18.23 14.26
CA PRO A 232 2.27 17.08 14.11
C PRO A 232 2.16 16.07 15.25
N LYS A 233 2.28 14.78 14.93
CA LYS A 233 2.44 13.70 15.90
C LYS A 233 3.84 13.11 15.78
N ILE A 234 4.61 13.08 16.86
CA ILE A 234 5.93 12.41 16.86
C ILE A 234 5.73 10.92 16.62
N ILE A 235 6.40 10.39 15.59
CA ILE A 235 6.28 9.00 15.16
C ILE A 235 7.60 8.24 15.27
N TRP A 236 8.75 8.94 15.25
CA TRP A 236 10.03 8.24 15.24
C TRP A 236 11.19 9.04 15.82
N THR A 237 12.08 8.35 16.53
CA THR A 237 13.27 8.92 17.19
C THR A 237 14.48 8.04 16.89
N ALA A 238 15.67 8.62 16.75
CA ALA A 238 16.89 7.85 16.62
C ALA A 238 17.10 6.97 17.87
N HIS A 239 17.41 5.69 17.64
CA HIS A 239 17.76 4.75 18.70
C HIS A 239 19.28 4.64 18.84
N ASP A 240 19.75 4.23 20.01
CA ASP A 240 21.18 4.08 20.34
C ASP A 240 21.96 3.12 19.43
N TYR A 241 21.29 2.27 18.63
CA TYR A 241 21.98 1.38 17.68
C TYR A 241 22.58 2.14 16.49
N TYR A 242 22.15 3.38 16.24
CA TYR A 242 22.81 4.30 15.30
C TYR A 242 24.06 4.96 15.91
N GLY A 243 24.29 4.76 17.20
CA GLY A 243 25.27 5.45 18.03
C GLY A 243 24.59 6.31 19.10
N VAL A 244 25.10 6.26 20.33
CA VAL A 244 24.61 7.11 21.43
C VAL A 244 24.72 8.59 21.05
N GLY A 245 23.63 9.33 21.23
CA GLY A 245 23.55 10.76 20.89
C GLY A 245 23.26 11.06 19.42
N SER A 246 23.01 10.04 18.60
CA SER A 246 22.50 10.21 17.23
C SER A 246 21.08 10.78 17.22
N GLN A 247 20.74 11.56 16.20
CA GLN A 247 19.45 12.23 16.06
C GLN A 247 18.99 12.20 14.61
N ILE A 248 17.68 12.16 14.37
CA ILE A 248 17.15 12.24 13.00
C ILE A 248 16.95 13.72 12.67
N TYR A 249 17.78 14.25 11.76
CA TYR A 249 17.74 15.66 11.38
C TYR A 249 16.59 15.96 10.39
N GLY A 250 16.33 15.03 9.49
CA GLY A 250 15.25 15.04 8.51
C GLY A 250 15.06 13.64 7.95
N MET A 251 14.02 13.41 7.16
CA MET A 251 13.79 12.11 6.53
C MET A 251 13.04 12.26 5.22
N THR A 252 13.66 11.79 4.14
CA THR A 252 13.02 11.66 2.82
C THR A 252 12.21 10.39 2.80
N VAL A 253 10.98 10.42 2.27
CA VAL A 253 10.08 9.25 2.21
C VAL A 253 9.55 9.04 0.79
N PHE A 254 9.41 7.79 0.37
CA PHE A 254 8.75 7.45 -0.89
C PHE A 254 8.13 6.06 -0.80
N TYR A 255 7.11 5.81 -1.63
CA TYR A 255 6.43 4.52 -1.69
C TYR A 255 6.94 3.73 -2.90
N ASP A 256 7.45 2.52 -2.68
CA ASP A 256 7.94 1.65 -3.75
C ASP A 256 7.83 0.18 -3.37
N GLY A 257 7.27 -0.64 -4.27
CA GLY A 257 7.13 -2.09 -4.09
C GLY A 257 6.35 -2.47 -2.83
N GLY A 258 5.14 -1.92 -2.66
CA GLY A 258 4.29 -2.23 -1.51
C GLY A 258 4.67 -1.55 -0.19
N LEU A 259 5.85 -0.92 -0.09
CA LEU A 259 6.41 -0.39 1.16
C LEU A 259 6.73 1.10 1.09
N TYR A 260 6.69 1.75 2.25
CA TYR A 260 7.32 3.06 2.43
C TYR A 260 8.80 2.86 2.74
N TRP A 261 9.64 3.56 1.99
CA TRP A 261 11.07 3.65 2.23
C TRP A 261 11.41 5.02 2.80
N GLY A 262 12.30 5.02 3.80
CA GLY A 262 12.77 6.21 4.49
C GLY A 262 14.27 6.33 4.34
N LEU A 263 14.73 7.53 4.01
CA LEU A 263 16.14 7.93 4.05
C LEU A 263 16.32 8.94 5.18
N PRO A 264 16.42 8.49 6.46
CA PRO A 264 16.68 9.40 7.57
C PRO A 264 18.10 9.97 7.51
N TRP A 265 18.20 11.28 7.70
CA TRP A 265 19.45 12.03 7.73
C TRP A 265 19.98 11.99 9.16
N MET A 266 20.81 10.99 9.46
CA MET A 266 21.30 10.75 10.80
C MET A 266 22.40 11.76 11.15
N PHE A 267 22.08 12.63 12.10
CA PHE A 267 22.97 13.67 12.60
C PHE A 267 23.64 13.23 13.91
N TYR A 268 24.92 13.54 14.00
CA TYR A 268 25.76 13.26 15.16
C TYR A 268 26.24 14.58 15.74
N GLY A 269 25.89 14.85 17.00
CA GLY A 269 26.17 16.13 17.66
C GLY A 269 27.64 16.37 18.00
N ASP A 270 27.86 17.16 19.05
CA ASP A 270 29.22 17.58 19.46
C ASP A 270 30.06 16.47 20.11
N GLU A 271 29.42 15.54 20.81
CA GLU A 271 30.08 14.52 21.63
C GLU A 271 29.60 13.08 21.28
N PRO A 272 29.70 12.63 20.01
CA PRO A 272 29.41 11.24 19.68
C PRO A 272 30.48 10.30 20.26
N LEU A 273 30.10 9.04 20.50
CA LEU A 273 31.04 8.02 20.98
C LEU A 273 32.20 7.77 20.01
N ASP A 274 31.95 7.85 18.70
CA ASP A 274 32.99 7.88 17.67
C ASP A 274 33.28 9.34 17.28
N PRO A 275 34.45 9.91 17.65
CA PRO A 275 34.81 11.29 17.33
C PRO A 275 34.84 11.60 15.83
N ASN A 276 34.99 10.58 14.96
CA ASN A 276 34.95 10.77 13.51
C ASN A 276 33.55 11.13 13.00
N LEU A 277 32.51 10.86 13.80
CA LEU A 277 31.14 11.19 13.48
C LEU A 277 30.74 12.61 13.88
N ARG A 278 31.55 13.32 14.69
CA ARG A 278 31.18 14.63 15.24
C ARG A 278 30.76 15.60 14.13
N GLN A 279 29.53 16.11 14.25
CA GLN A 279 28.92 17.09 13.36
C GLN A 279 28.75 16.60 11.91
N ASN A 280 28.71 15.27 11.71
CA ASN A 280 28.38 14.66 10.42
C ASN A 280 26.87 14.46 10.27
N MET A 281 26.44 14.33 9.02
CA MET A 281 25.09 13.92 8.66
C MET A 281 25.14 12.82 7.60
N ARG A 282 24.53 11.67 7.88
CA ARG A 282 24.66 10.46 7.05
C ARG A 282 23.30 9.89 6.68
N TYR A 283 23.18 9.41 5.45
CA TYR A 283 21.99 8.67 5.02
C TYR A 283 21.97 7.27 5.59
N LYS A 284 20.89 6.95 6.28
CA LYS A 284 20.55 5.58 6.69
C LYS A 284 19.32 5.11 5.91
N LEU A 285 18.96 3.84 6.06
CA LEU A 285 17.81 3.24 5.39
C LEU A 285 16.80 2.75 6.43
N ALA A 286 15.54 3.01 6.15
CA ALA A 286 14.42 2.57 6.96
C ALA A 286 13.25 2.15 6.07
N TRP A 287 12.33 1.38 6.61
CA TRP A 287 11.13 0.95 5.91
C TRP A 287 9.92 0.94 6.85
N SER A 288 8.73 0.97 6.26
CA SER A 288 7.45 0.95 6.96
C SER A 288 6.35 0.40 6.04
N GLU A 289 5.34 -0.26 6.61
CA GLU A 289 4.16 -0.77 5.86
C GLU A 289 3.06 0.29 5.74
N ASP A 290 2.96 1.16 6.73
CA ASP A 290 1.89 2.14 6.91
C ASP A 290 2.39 3.60 6.81
N GLY A 291 3.70 3.80 6.80
CA GLY A 291 4.35 5.11 6.78
C GLY A 291 4.39 5.78 8.15
N VAL A 292 4.02 5.07 9.23
CA VAL A 292 3.92 5.56 10.61
C VAL A 292 4.87 4.79 11.52
N ALA A 293 4.82 3.46 11.49
CA ALA A 293 5.70 2.58 12.25
C ALA A 293 6.98 2.32 11.43
N TRP A 294 8.09 2.95 11.83
CA TRP A 294 9.35 2.89 11.09
C TRP A 294 10.34 1.91 11.70
N HIS A 295 10.96 1.11 10.83
CA HIS A 295 11.97 0.12 11.16
C HIS A 295 13.30 0.47 10.48
N ALA A 296 14.37 0.56 11.27
CA ALA A 296 15.72 0.71 10.72
C ALA A 296 16.13 -0.55 9.95
N LEU A 297 16.79 -0.38 8.80
CA LEU A 297 17.34 -1.48 8.02
C LEU A 297 18.86 -1.32 7.92
N LYS A 298 19.60 -2.29 8.49
CA LYS A 298 21.08 -2.25 8.56
C LYS A 298 21.59 -0.91 9.11
N PRO A 299 21.24 -0.51 10.34
CA PRO A 299 21.57 0.81 10.89
C PRO A 299 23.07 1.15 10.91
N GLU A 300 23.94 0.13 10.93
CA GLU A 300 25.38 0.26 10.82
C GLU A 300 25.86 0.72 9.43
N MET A 301 25.05 0.50 8.38
CA MET A 301 25.36 0.86 7.00
C MET A 301 24.94 2.30 6.72
N ASP A 302 25.81 3.06 6.04
CA ASP A 302 25.40 4.29 5.37
C ASP A 302 24.83 3.88 3.99
N VAL A 303 23.54 4.12 3.74
CA VAL A 303 22.91 3.66 2.49
C VAL A 303 23.50 4.36 1.28
N LEU A 304 23.98 5.58 1.45
CA LEU A 304 24.91 6.23 0.54
C LEU A 304 26.27 6.33 1.28
N PRO A 305 27.30 5.57 0.89
CA PRO A 305 28.63 5.64 1.51
C PRO A 305 29.12 7.10 1.54
N MET A 306 29.87 7.55 2.54
CA MET A 306 30.42 8.92 2.52
C MET A 306 31.55 9.08 1.51
N GLY A 307 31.71 10.28 0.95
CA GLY A 307 32.86 10.59 0.08
C GLY A 307 34.18 10.71 0.84
N ASP A 308 35.29 10.63 0.10
CA ASP A 308 36.63 10.95 0.62
C ASP A 308 36.69 12.41 1.11
N PRO A 309 37.56 12.78 2.06
CA PRO A 309 37.60 14.13 2.67
C PRO A 309 37.69 15.34 1.72
N LYS A 310 38.07 15.14 0.46
CA LYS A 310 38.14 16.20 -0.57
C LYS A 310 36.92 16.23 -1.49
N GLN A 311 36.11 15.19 -1.50
CA GLN A 311 34.87 15.13 -2.26
C GLN A 311 33.81 15.96 -1.55
N PHE A 312 32.88 16.51 -2.33
CA PHE A 312 31.89 17.46 -1.86
C PHE A 312 30.91 16.87 -0.85
N ASP A 313 30.84 15.56 -0.65
CA ASP A 313 29.84 14.88 0.20
C ASP A 313 30.51 14.05 1.30
N ALA A 314 31.66 14.52 1.79
CA ALA A 314 32.50 13.80 2.73
C ALA A 314 31.97 13.77 4.18
N TYR A 315 31.24 14.81 4.61
CA TYR A 315 30.84 14.95 6.02
C TYR A 315 29.33 15.09 6.21
N MET A 316 28.63 15.66 5.22
CA MET A 316 27.17 15.74 5.26
C MET A 316 26.56 15.34 3.92
N VAL A 317 25.52 14.51 4.01
CA VAL A 317 24.59 14.23 2.92
C VAL A 317 23.15 14.36 3.41
N PHE A 318 22.33 15.10 2.65
CA PHE A 318 20.91 15.30 2.92
C PHE A 318 20.13 15.56 1.63
N SER A 319 18.79 15.38 1.62
CA SER A 319 17.96 15.70 0.46
C SER A 319 16.52 15.98 0.91
N PRO A 320 16.09 17.24 0.89
CA PRO A 320 14.68 17.56 1.14
C PRO A 320 13.78 17.22 -0.06
N GLY A 321 14.34 16.87 -1.22
CA GLY A 321 13.57 16.60 -2.43
C GLY A 321 13.00 15.19 -2.50
N GLN A 322 11.96 15.04 -3.33
CA GLN A 322 11.36 13.74 -3.62
C GLN A 322 12.32 12.84 -4.40
N VAL A 323 12.25 11.52 -4.14
CA VAL A 323 12.97 10.52 -4.93
C VAL A 323 12.29 10.39 -6.27
N VAL A 324 13.04 10.63 -7.35
CA VAL A 324 12.53 10.48 -8.72
C VAL A 324 12.43 9.00 -9.06
N GLN A 325 11.25 8.61 -9.48
CA GLN A 325 10.84 7.23 -9.60
C GLN A 325 10.71 6.85 -11.08
N LEU A 326 11.78 6.33 -11.68
CA LEU A 326 11.81 5.83 -13.07
C LEU A 326 11.39 4.36 -13.13
N ALA A 327 11.14 3.86 -14.35
CA ALA A 327 10.69 2.50 -14.59
C ALA A 327 11.67 1.42 -14.06
N ASP A 328 12.98 1.67 -14.19
CA ASP A 328 14.04 0.72 -13.85
C ASP A 328 14.83 1.10 -12.59
N LYS A 329 14.73 2.36 -12.12
CA LYS A 329 15.51 2.87 -10.99
C LYS A 329 14.81 3.98 -10.21
N ASN A 330 15.23 4.11 -8.96
CA ASN A 330 14.97 5.28 -8.11
C ASN A 330 16.21 6.18 -8.15
N VAL A 331 16.00 7.49 -8.31
CA VAL A 331 17.05 8.50 -8.42
C VAL A 331 16.91 9.50 -7.27
N VAL A 332 17.98 9.65 -6.49
CA VAL A 332 18.08 10.56 -5.36
C VAL A 332 19.00 11.71 -5.74
N TYR A 333 18.44 12.91 -5.84
CA TYR A 333 19.19 14.15 -5.93
C TYR A 333 19.46 14.63 -4.51
N TYR A 334 20.72 14.79 -4.11
CA TYR A 334 21.07 15.10 -2.73
C TYR A 334 22.05 16.26 -2.64
N SER A 335 21.99 17.02 -1.55
CA SER A 335 23.05 17.94 -1.17
C SER A 335 24.17 17.20 -0.48
N GLY A 336 25.39 17.45 -0.92
CA GLY A 336 26.61 17.11 -0.20
C GLY A 336 27.33 18.35 0.27
N THR A 337 27.97 18.28 1.44
CA THR A 337 29.08 19.19 1.77
C THR A 337 30.27 18.46 2.40
N ASN A 338 31.47 18.96 2.09
CA ASN A 338 32.72 18.56 2.72
C ASN A 338 33.05 19.41 3.96
N ASN A 339 32.07 20.16 4.47
CA ASN A 339 32.12 20.77 5.77
C ASN A 339 31.29 19.94 6.77
N ARG A 340 31.68 20.03 8.04
CA ARG A 340 30.85 19.57 9.15
C ARG A 340 29.72 20.57 9.38
N HIS A 341 28.68 20.16 10.08
CA HIS A 341 27.51 21.00 10.36
C HIS A 341 27.84 22.29 11.13
N ASP A 342 28.86 22.25 11.99
CA ASP A 342 29.41 23.41 12.72
C ASP A 342 30.59 24.12 12.02
N GLY A 343 30.95 23.67 10.81
CA GLY A 343 32.09 24.17 10.04
C GLY A 343 31.82 25.50 9.35
N SER A 344 32.87 26.07 8.72
CA SER A 344 32.68 27.22 7.82
C SER A 344 32.02 26.79 6.50
N THR A 345 31.52 27.75 5.73
CA THR A 345 30.96 27.51 4.38
C THR A 345 32.00 27.61 3.26
N ASP A 346 33.30 27.71 3.60
CA ASP A 346 34.38 27.86 2.60
C ASP A 346 34.69 26.55 1.83
N GLY A 347 34.09 25.44 2.25
CA GLY A 347 34.20 24.15 1.56
C GLY A 347 33.28 24.03 0.33
N ILE A 348 33.27 22.85 -0.26
CA ILE A 348 32.43 22.53 -1.41
C ILE A 348 31.04 22.14 -0.92
N CYS A 349 30.02 22.72 -1.52
CA CYS A 349 28.63 22.28 -1.41
C CYS A 349 28.03 22.18 -2.82
N GLY A 350 27.28 21.12 -3.07
CA GLY A 350 26.66 20.90 -4.37
C GLY A 350 25.63 19.78 -4.35
N VAL A 351 24.93 19.64 -5.48
CA VAL A 351 23.97 18.58 -5.74
C VAL A 351 24.69 17.39 -6.34
N GLY A 352 24.62 16.25 -5.65
CA GLY A 352 24.96 14.93 -6.13
C GLY A 352 23.75 14.17 -6.66
N ILE A 353 24.01 13.12 -7.44
CA ILE A 353 22.99 12.17 -7.89
C ILE A 353 23.43 10.77 -7.52
N ALA A 354 22.54 10.03 -6.86
CA ALA A 354 22.70 8.62 -6.59
C ALA A 354 21.49 7.82 -7.06
N THR A 355 21.69 6.56 -7.41
CA THR A 355 20.63 5.69 -7.94
C THR A 355 20.60 4.35 -7.25
N VAL A 356 19.45 3.70 -7.28
CA VAL A 356 19.29 2.28 -6.96
C VAL A 356 18.27 1.70 -7.92
N ARG A 357 18.41 0.42 -8.25
CA ARG A 357 17.39 -0.34 -8.97
C ARG A 357 16.01 -0.15 -8.36
N ARG A 358 14.95 -0.07 -9.18
CA ARG A 358 13.56 0.01 -8.71
C ARG A 358 13.23 -1.22 -7.86
N GLY A 359 12.65 -1.05 -6.67
CA GLY A 359 12.46 -2.16 -5.72
C GLY A 359 13.76 -2.85 -5.28
N GLY A 360 14.92 -2.21 -5.45
CA GLY A 360 16.23 -2.87 -5.41
C GLY A 360 16.98 -2.80 -4.09
N PHE A 361 16.41 -2.21 -3.04
CA PHE A 361 17.11 -2.06 -1.75
C PHE A 361 17.41 -3.38 -1.04
N VAL A 362 16.61 -4.42 -1.30
CA VAL A 362 16.80 -5.73 -0.69
C VAL A 362 16.67 -6.83 -1.74
N SER A 363 17.61 -7.77 -1.73
CA SER A 363 17.59 -8.96 -2.58
C SER A 363 17.80 -10.23 -1.78
N LEU A 364 17.36 -11.36 -2.33
CA LEU A 364 17.81 -12.70 -1.97
C LEU A 364 18.83 -13.17 -3.00
N GLU A 365 20.03 -13.50 -2.55
CA GLU A 365 21.12 -13.94 -3.42
C GLU A 365 21.36 -15.44 -3.32
N ALA A 366 21.49 -16.08 -4.48
CA ALA A 366 21.98 -17.44 -4.66
C ALA A 366 23.42 -17.41 -5.18
N GLY A 367 24.30 -18.22 -4.57
CA GLY A 367 25.69 -18.37 -5.00
C GLY A 367 25.87 -19.44 -6.09
N ALA A 368 27.07 -20.02 -6.13
CA ALA A 368 27.45 -21.02 -7.13
C ALA A 368 26.72 -22.36 -6.97
N ASP A 369 26.23 -22.67 -5.77
CA ASP A 369 25.37 -23.82 -5.51
C ASP A 369 23.89 -23.42 -5.72
N GLU A 370 23.09 -24.36 -6.21
CA GLU A 370 21.66 -24.13 -6.43
C GLU A 370 20.93 -23.87 -5.10
N ALA A 371 20.15 -22.79 -5.08
CA ALA A 371 19.36 -22.34 -3.95
C ALA A 371 17.86 -22.38 -4.29
N HIS A 372 17.04 -22.47 -3.24
CA HIS A 372 15.58 -22.55 -3.38
C HIS A 372 14.86 -21.62 -2.41
N MET A 373 13.71 -21.14 -2.85
CA MET A 373 12.74 -20.44 -2.02
C MET A 373 11.34 -20.95 -2.36
N ILE A 374 10.47 -21.05 -1.37
CA ILE A 374 9.03 -21.17 -1.58
C ILE A 374 8.31 -20.01 -0.89
N THR A 375 7.36 -19.40 -1.58
CA THR A 375 6.57 -18.30 -1.03
C THR A 375 5.45 -18.81 -0.12
N HIS A 376 4.90 -17.92 0.70
CA HIS A 376 3.55 -18.14 1.23
C HIS A 376 2.52 -18.17 0.09
N ARG A 377 1.29 -18.58 0.44
CA ARG A 377 0.15 -18.61 -0.48
C ARG A 377 -0.11 -17.19 -0.99
N THR A 378 -0.09 -17.06 -2.31
CA THR A 378 -0.32 -15.83 -3.07
C THR A 378 -1.60 -15.98 -3.87
N LEU A 379 -2.53 -15.04 -3.69
CA LEU A 379 -3.75 -15.01 -4.49
C LEU A 379 -3.46 -14.48 -5.89
N ILE A 380 -3.77 -15.25 -6.93
CA ILE A 380 -3.67 -14.78 -8.32
C ILE A 380 -4.90 -13.95 -8.66
N ARG A 381 -4.68 -12.68 -8.99
CA ARG A 381 -5.74 -11.75 -9.40
C ARG A 381 -5.55 -11.18 -10.81
N GLY A 382 -4.30 -11.08 -11.24
CA GLY A 382 -3.92 -10.64 -12.58
C GLY A 382 -3.92 -11.77 -13.60
N ASP A 383 -3.21 -11.58 -14.70
CA ASP A 383 -3.07 -12.56 -15.79
C ASP A 383 -1.65 -13.08 -15.98
N HIS A 384 -0.64 -12.58 -15.26
CA HIS A 384 0.71 -13.14 -15.30
C HIS A 384 1.48 -12.87 -14.01
N LEU A 385 2.62 -13.53 -13.84
CA LEU A 385 3.57 -13.27 -12.75
C LEU A 385 4.80 -12.54 -13.29
N THR A 386 5.36 -11.64 -12.47
CA THR A 386 6.57 -10.88 -12.80
C THR A 386 7.63 -11.05 -11.71
N ILE A 387 8.90 -10.98 -12.10
CA ILE A 387 10.04 -10.91 -11.19
C ILE A 387 10.92 -9.70 -11.49
N ASN A 388 11.51 -9.17 -10.43
CA ASN A 388 12.62 -8.23 -10.51
C ASN A 388 13.90 -8.97 -10.12
N ALA A 389 14.78 -9.22 -11.07
CA ALA A 389 15.94 -10.06 -10.85
C ALA A 389 17.13 -9.69 -11.75
N ARG A 390 18.32 -10.13 -11.33
CA ARG A 390 19.50 -10.19 -12.20
C ARG A 390 20.32 -11.45 -11.96
N THR A 391 21.08 -11.87 -12.97
CA THR A 391 21.94 -13.05 -12.91
C THR A 391 23.35 -12.73 -13.39
N GLU A 392 24.34 -13.48 -12.90
CA GLU A 392 25.65 -13.56 -13.55
C GLU A 392 25.53 -14.31 -14.91
N SER A 393 26.63 -14.38 -15.67
CA SER A 393 26.63 -14.95 -17.01
C SER A 393 26.29 -16.46 -17.07
N ASP A 394 26.55 -17.21 -16.00
CA ASP A 394 26.20 -18.63 -15.86
C ASP A 394 25.05 -18.87 -14.87
N GLY A 395 24.45 -17.78 -14.37
CA GLY A 395 23.35 -17.80 -13.42
C GLY A 395 21.99 -17.97 -14.07
N TYR A 396 20.99 -18.31 -13.26
CA TYR A 396 19.62 -18.46 -13.70
C TYR A 396 18.60 -18.39 -12.56
N ILE A 397 17.34 -18.16 -12.94
CA ILE A 397 16.16 -18.35 -12.10
C ILE A 397 15.11 -19.16 -12.89
N ASP A 398 14.69 -20.29 -12.33
CA ASP A 398 13.51 -21.03 -12.79
C ASP A 398 12.41 -20.94 -11.72
N VAL A 399 11.14 -20.93 -12.12
CA VAL A 399 9.99 -20.87 -11.21
C VAL A 399 8.97 -21.96 -11.55
N GLU A 400 8.46 -22.66 -10.53
CA GLU A 400 7.30 -23.54 -10.65
C GLU A 400 6.17 -23.10 -9.70
N LEU A 401 4.93 -23.41 -10.07
CA LEU A 401 3.76 -23.11 -9.27
C LEU A 401 3.19 -24.36 -8.59
N LEU A 402 2.80 -24.18 -7.34
CA LEU A 402 2.12 -25.17 -6.52
C LEU A 402 0.73 -24.65 -6.15
N ASP A 403 -0.23 -25.55 -6.00
CA ASP A 403 -1.56 -25.22 -5.47
C ASP A 403 -1.52 -24.88 -3.96
N ASP A 404 -2.68 -24.58 -3.39
CA ASP A 404 -2.86 -24.23 -1.98
C ASP A 404 -2.48 -25.36 -1.00
N ARG A 405 -2.36 -26.60 -1.49
CA ARG A 405 -1.96 -27.81 -0.75
C ARG A 405 -0.50 -28.19 -0.98
N GLY A 406 0.24 -27.44 -1.80
CA GLY A 406 1.62 -27.75 -2.14
C GLY A 406 1.79 -28.87 -3.17
N GLN A 407 0.75 -29.15 -3.97
CA GLN A 407 0.87 -30.04 -5.14
C GLN A 407 1.24 -29.22 -6.38
N TYR A 408 2.01 -29.83 -7.28
CA TYR A 408 2.46 -29.15 -8.50
C TYR A 408 1.31 -28.89 -9.47
N LEU A 409 1.22 -27.66 -9.98
CA LEU A 409 0.29 -27.33 -11.06
C LEU A 409 0.82 -27.85 -12.40
N LYS A 410 -0.02 -28.63 -13.10
CA LYS A 410 0.34 -29.23 -14.39
C LYS A 410 0.63 -28.13 -15.43
N GLY A 411 1.78 -28.22 -16.10
CA GLY A 411 2.20 -27.27 -17.13
C GLY A 411 2.92 -26.03 -16.60
N LEU A 412 3.10 -25.92 -15.28
CA LEU A 412 3.74 -24.77 -14.61
C LEU A 412 4.90 -25.25 -13.72
N ARG A 413 5.67 -26.22 -14.21
CA ARG A 413 6.75 -26.92 -13.48
C ARG A 413 8.13 -26.54 -14.02
N PHE A 414 9.18 -26.84 -13.25
CA PHE A 414 10.56 -26.51 -13.64
C PHE A 414 11.02 -27.10 -14.98
N ASP A 415 10.52 -28.27 -15.38
CA ASP A 415 10.90 -28.94 -16.63
C ASP A 415 10.36 -28.23 -17.88
N VAL A 416 9.36 -27.36 -17.71
CA VAL A 416 8.73 -26.55 -18.76
C VAL A 416 8.83 -25.05 -18.48
N ALA A 417 9.50 -24.64 -17.41
CA ALA A 417 9.70 -23.24 -17.08
C ALA A 417 10.70 -22.60 -18.04
N ASP A 418 10.36 -21.42 -18.53
CA ASP A 418 11.27 -20.62 -19.33
C ASP A 418 12.28 -19.97 -18.37
N ARG A 419 13.53 -20.39 -18.48
CA ARG A 419 14.62 -19.96 -17.62
C ARG A 419 14.91 -18.47 -17.79
N PHE A 420 14.90 -17.72 -16.68
CA PHE A 420 15.37 -16.34 -16.67
C PHE A 420 16.89 -16.26 -16.56
N THR A 421 17.50 -15.44 -17.42
CA THR A 421 18.90 -15.01 -17.38
C THR A 421 18.98 -13.55 -17.82
N GLY A 422 19.81 -12.73 -17.20
CA GLY A 422 19.98 -11.32 -17.56
C GLY A 422 19.69 -10.39 -16.40
N ASP A 423 19.19 -9.18 -16.68
CA ASP A 423 18.88 -8.14 -15.70
C ASP A 423 17.58 -7.43 -16.14
N ASP A 424 16.51 -7.57 -15.36
CA ASP A 424 15.18 -7.03 -15.68
C ASP A 424 14.39 -6.74 -14.39
N THR A 425 13.74 -5.58 -14.32
CA THR A 425 12.96 -5.15 -13.14
C THR A 425 11.52 -5.67 -13.16
N GLN A 426 11.02 -6.16 -14.30
CA GLN A 426 9.63 -6.61 -14.48
C GLN A 426 9.52 -7.80 -15.45
N HIS A 427 10.45 -8.76 -15.36
CA HIS A 427 10.46 -9.93 -16.24
C HIS A 427 9.20 -10.77 -16.06
N LYS A 428 8.47 -11.03 -17.15
CA LYS A 428 7.30 -11.90 -17.14
C LYS A 428 7.72 -13.37 -17.11
N LEU A 429 7.31 -14.09 -16.08
CA LEU A 429 7.53 -15.53 -16.01
C LEU A 429 6.69 -16.24 -17.06
N ALA A 430 7.26 -17.28 -17.66
CA ALA A 430 6.60 -18.08 -18.68
C ALA A 430 6.96 -19.57 -18.56
N TRP A 431 6.11 -20.41 -19.13
CA TRP A 431 6.28 -21.86 -19.23
C TRP A 431 5.95 -22.31 -20.65
N ASN A 432 6.93 -22.84 -21.39
CA ASN A 432 6.85 -23.12 -22.82
C ASN A 432 6.35 -21.91 -23.65
N GLY A 433 6.83 -20.71 -23.31
CA GLY A 433 6.43 -19.44 -23.93
C GLY A 433 5.06 -18.91 -23.50
N GLN A 434 4.32 -19.60 -22.62
CA GLN A 434 3.02 -19.17 -22.11
C GLN A 434 3.15 -18.47 -20.76
N HIS A 435 2.55 -17.29 -20.62
CA HIS A 435 2.56 -16.49 -19.38
C HIS A 435 1.15 -16.19 -18.86
N ASP A 436 0.11 -16.52 -19.62
CA ASP A 436 -1.28 -16.27 -19.23
C ASP A 436 -1.73 -17.23 -18.12
N LEU A 437 -2.08 -16.64 -16.99
CA LEU A 437 -2.58 -17.29 -15.77
C LEU A 437 -4.03 -16.89 -15.49
N THR A 438 -4.77 -16.36 -16.48
CA THR A 438 -6.17 -15.97 -16.31
C THR A 438 -7.03 -17.10 -15.74
N SER A 439 -6.76 -18.36 -16.11
CA SER A 439 -7.48 -19.53 -15.55
C SER A 439 -7.20 -19.80 -14.08
N LEU A 440 -6.13 -19.23 -13.52
CA LEU A 440 -5.78 -19.32 -12.10
C LEU A 440 -6.32 -18.14 -11.29
N ARG A 441 -7.02 -17.17 -11.90
CA ARG A 441 -7.61 -16.05 -11.16
C ARG A 441 -8.52 -16.55 -10.04
N GLY A 442 -8.31 -16.02 -8.85
CA GLY A 442 -8.98 -16.45 -7.63
C GLY A 442 -8.31 -17.62 -6.92
N GLN A 443 -7.36 -18.32 -7.55
CA GLN A 443 -6.66 -19.43 -6.91
C GLN A 443 -5.47 -18.91 -6.09
N ASN A 444 -5.23 -19.56 -4.96
CA ASN A 444 -4.00 -19.40 -4.21
C ASN A 444 -2.92 -20.31 -4.79
N VAL A 445 -1.76 -19.75 -5.07
CA VAL A 445 -0.60 -20.52 -5.50
C VAL A 445 0.58 -20.23 -4.58
N MET A 446 1.51 -21.17 -4.50
CA MET A 446 2.84 -20.92 -3.97
C MET A 446 3.84 -20.94 -5.12
N LEU A 447 4.77 -19.99 -5.14
CA LEU A 447 5.84 -19.93 -6.13
C LEU A 447 7.05 -20.61 -5.51
N ARG A 448 7.63 -21.57 -6.22
CA ARG A 448 8.91 -22.16 -5.84
C ARG A 448 9.98 -21.74 -6.84
N PHE A 449 10.98 -21.06 -6.31
CA PHE A 449 12.11 -20.54 -7.06
C PHE A 449 13.28 -21.52 -6.96
N LYS A 450 14.03 -21.62 -8.05
CA LYS A 450 15.29 -22.35 -8.15
C LYS A 450 16.31 -21.42 -8.80
N MET A 451 17.37 -21.11 -8.07
CA MET A 451 18.26 -19.99 -8.37
C MET A 451 19.72 -20.41 -8.29
N ARG A 452 20.57 -19.83 -9.14
CA ARG A 452 22.04 -19.98 -9.09
C ARG A 452 22.71 -18.73 -9.62
N ASN A 453 23.76 -18.24 -8.95
CA ASN A 453 24.47 -16.99 -9.30
C ASN A 453 23.50 -15.87 -9.70
N ALA A 454 22.49 -15.67 -8.85
CA ALA A 454 21.32 -14.86 -9.17
C ALA A 454 20.82 -14.10 -7.95
N GLU A 455 20.17 -12.97 -8.22
CA GLU A 455 19.62 -12.09 -7.21
C GLU A 455 18.15 -11.81 -7.56
N LEU A 456 17.26 -12.08 -6.59
CA LEU A 456 15.83 -11.80 -6.70
C LEU A 456 15.48 -10.66 -5.76
N PHE A 457 14.93 -9.57 -6.29
CA PHE A 457 14.58 -8.36 -5.53
C PHE A 457 13.11 -8.33 -5.14
N THR A 458 12.22 -8.64 -6.10
CA THR A 458 10.78 -8.73 -5.87
C THR A 458 10.13 -9.78 -6.78
N TYR A 459 8.93 -10.22 -6.41
CA TYR A 459 7.99 -10.91 -7.30
C TYR A 459 6.61 -10.25 -7.20
N GLY A 460 5.77 -10.38 -8.22
CA GLY A 460 4.44 -9.76 -8.24
C GLY A 460 3.47 -10.42 -9.21
N VAL A 461 2.21 -9.98 -9.17
CA VAL A 461 1.20 -10.31 -10.18
C VAL A 461 1.01 -9.11 -11.11
N GLY A 462 1.13 -9.34 -12.42
CA GLY A 462 0.84 -8.35 -13.45
C GLY A 462 -0.56 -8.55 -14.06
N GLY A 463 -1.11 -7.48 -14.61
CA GLY A 463 -2.43 -7.44 -15.24
C GLY A 463 -3.09 -6.08 -15.09
N ASP A 464 -4.41 -6.01 -15.30
CA ASP A 464 -5.19 -4.79 -15.08
C ASP A 464 -5.26 -4.43 -13.58
N ALA A 465 -4.71 -3.27 -13.22
CA ALA A 465 -4.59 -2.84 -11.82
C ALA A 465 -5.96 -2.66 -11.14
N ALA A 466 -7.00 -2.24 -11.87
CA ALA A 466 -8.34 -2.10 -11.31
C ALA A 466 -8.94 -3.46 -10.93
N THR A 467 -8.74 -4.48 -11.77
CA THR A 467 -9.14 -5.86 -11.51
C THR A 467 -8.36 -6.45 -10.35
N ILE A 468 -7.05 -6.22 -10.29
CA ILE A 468 -6.20 -6.75 -9.23
C ILE A 468 -6.54 -6.09 -7.87
N ASN A 469 -6.76 -4.78 -7.85
CA ASN A 469 -7.02 -4.04 -6.60
C ASN A 469 -8.50 -4.05 -6.19
N ALA A 470 -9.39 -4.72 -6.93
CA ALA A 470 -10.79 -4.83 -6.56
C ALA A 470 -10.96 -5.50 -5.19
N PRO A 471 -11.92 -5.07 -4.34
CA PRO A 471 -12.21 -5.73 -3.07
C PRO A 471 -12.50 -7.22 -3.26
N LEU A 472 -12.07 -8.06 -2.31
CA LEU A 472 -12.43 -9.47 -2.30
C LEU A 472 -13.89 -9.60 -1.87
N GLY A 473 -14.72 -10.08 -2.80
CA GLY A 473 -16.10 -10.44 -2.49
C GLY A 473 -17.16 -9.41 -2.96
N PRO A 474 -18.43 -9.76 -2.78
CA PRO A 474 -19.57 -8.94 -3.16
C PRO A 474 -19.66 -7.66 -2.31
N ARG A 475 -20.43 -6.66 -2.78
CA ARG A 475 -20.75 -5.48 -1.98
C ARG A 475 -21.47 -5.89 -0.69
N PRO A 476 -21.31 -5.19 0.45
CA PRO A 476 -22.01 -5.55 1.69
C PRO A 476 -23.53 -5.64 1.53
N ILE A 477 -24.14 -6.64 2.16
CA ILE A 477 -25.61 -6.73 2.31
C ILE A 477 -26.01 -5.63 3.28
N SER A 478 -26.79 -4.66 2.81
CA SER A 478 -27.30 -3.57 3.65
C SER A 478 -28.71 -3.88 4.11
N ALA A 479 -28.87 -4.57 5.23
CA ALA A 479 -30.18 -4.90 5.79
C ALA A 479 -30.73 -3.72 6.59
N GLY A 480 -31.84 -3.15 6.15
CA GLY A 480 -32.60 -2.15 6.88
C GLY A 480 -33.57 -2.78 7.88
N ARG A 481 -34.05 -1.95 8.81
CA ARG A 481 -35.08 -2.37 9.76
C ARG A 481 -36.42 -2.57 9.04
N CYS A 482 -37.06 -3.72 9.21
CA CYS A 482 -38.38 -3.94 8.62
C CYS A 482 -39.45 -3.09 9.34
N PRO A 483 -40.34 -2.41 8.60
CA PRO A 483 -41.43 -1.64 9.21
C PRO A 483 -42.51 -2.54 9.82
N LYS A 484 -42.63 -3.77 9.32
CA LYS A 484 -43.56 -4.80 9.79
C LYS A 484 -42.87 -6.15 9.73
N THR A 485 -42.93 -6.90 10.83
CA THR A 485 -42.38 -8.24 10.97
C THR A 485 -43.03 -9.19 9.94
N PRO A 486 -42.25 -9.94 9.15
CA PRO A 486 -42.78 -10.95 8.23
C PRO A 486 -43.41 -12.13 8.98
N VAL A 487 -44.34 -12.82 8.31
CA VAL A 487 -44.96 -14.04 8.81
C VAL A 487 -44.24 -15.22 8.19
N ILE A 488 -43.50 -15.99 9.00
CA ILE A 488 -42.73 -17.15 8.51
C ILE A 488 -43.67 -18.28 8.08
N ASP A 489 -44.17 -18.20 6.85
CA ASP A 489 -45.11 -19.15 6.26
C ASP A 489 -44.59 -19.79 4.96
N GLY A 490 -43.43 -19.33 4.49
CA GLY A 490 -42.76 -19.86 3.31
C GLY A 490 -43.29 -19.24 2.02
N GLN A 491 -43.86 -18.03 2.10
CA GLN A 491 -44.30 -17.23 0.97
C GLN A 491 -43.64 -15.85 1.04
N LEU A 492 -42.99 -15.44 -0.05
CA LEU A 492 -42.28 -14.15 -0.09
C LEU A 492 -43.23 -13.00 -0.49
N ASN A 493 -44.36 -12.88 0.19
CA ASN A 493 -45.43 -11.91 -0.12
C ASN A 493 -45.66 -10.85 0.96
N ASP A 494 -44.91 -10.88 2.06
CA ASP A 494 -44.91 -9.81 3.05
C ASP A 494 -44.34 -8.50 2.50
N ASP A 495 -44.86 -7.38 3.03
CA ASP A 495 -44.50 -6.02 2.59
C ASP A 495 -42.98 -5.77 2.64
N CYS A 496 -42.27 -6.34 3.62
CA CYS A 496 -40.83 -6.17 3.76
C CYS A 496 -40.05 -6.78 2.59
N TRP A 497 -40.50 -7.91 2.02
CA TRP A 497 -39.82 -8.57 0.90
C TRP A 497 -40.02 -7.86 -0.44
N LEU A 498 -41.01 -6.96 -0.51
CA LEU A 498 -41.29 -6.13 -1.69
C LEU A 498 -40.56 -4.77 -1.64
N ASP A 499 -39.97 -4.42 -0.49
CA ASP A 499 -39.25 -3.18 -0.25
C ASP A 499 -37.73 -3.39 -0.43
N PHE A 500 -37.28 -3.36 -1.68
CA PHE A 500 -35.88 -3.53 -2.05
C PHE A 500 -34.98 -2.35 -1.65
N ASP A 501 -35.56 -1.20 -1.27
CA ASP A 501 -34.79 -0.06 -0.78
C ASP A 501 -34.34 -0.27 0.67
N HIS A 502 -35.08 -1.10 1.43
CA HIS A 502 -34.78 -1.44 2.82
C HIS A 502 -34.26 -2.86 3.01
N CYS A 503 -34.60 -3.81 2.13
CA CYS A 503 -34.00 -5.14 2.18
C CYS A 503 -32.57 -5.15 1.64
N GLY A 504 -31.66 -5.74 2.42
CA GLY A 504 -30.32 -6.08 1.93
C GLY A 504 -30.42 -7.21 0.92
N VAL A 505 -29.64 -7.15 -0.16
CA VAL A 505 -29.68 -8.15 -1.24
C VAL A 505 -28.34 -8.85 -1.36
N ALA A 506 -28.37 -10.17 -1.31
CA ALA A 506 -27.28 -11.06 -1.71
C ALA A 506 -27.69 -11.77 -3.01
N ASP A 507 -26.99 -11.49 -4.10
CA ASP A 507 -27.23 -12.06 -5.42
C ASP A 507 -25.92 -12.42 -6.13
N GLN A 508 -25.99 -12.86 -7.39
CA GLN A 508 -24.83 -13.20 -8.22
C GLN A 508 -23.90 -14.23 -7.58
N PHE A 509 -24.50 -15.28 -7.02
CA PHE A 509 -23.75 -16.37 -6.39
C PHE A 509 -22.71 -16.92 -7.37
N LYS A 510 -21.54 -17.21 -6.82
CA LYS A 510 -20.36 -17.70 -7.53
C LYS A 510 -20.14 -19.17 -7.23
N GLN A 511 -19.40 -19.86 -8.08
CA GLN A 511 -18.88 -21.17 -7.73
C GLN A 511 -18.00 -21.07 -6.48
N TYR A 512 -18.05 -22.11 -5.66
CA TYR A 512 -17.38 -22.11 -4.36
C TYR A 512 -15.85 -22.12 -4.46
N GLU A 513 -15.31 -22.80 -5.47
CA GLU A 513 -13.88 -22.97 -5.69
C GLU A 513 -13.28 -21.89 -6.61
N GLN A 514 -14.13 -21.20 -7.40
CA GLN A 514 -13.72 -20.26 -8.44
C GLN A 514 -14.64 -19.05 -8.47
N ASN A 515 -14.11 -17.85 -8.68
CA ASN A 515 -14.93 -16.63 -8.77
C ASN A 515 -15.64 -16.48 -10.14
N VAL A 516 -16.37 -17.53 -10.53
CA VAL A 516 -17.19 -17.62 -11.75
C VAL A 516 -18.65 -17.62 -11.32
N ASN A 517 -19.54 -16.99 -12.08
CA ASN A 517 -20.98 -17.01 -11.77
C ASN A 517 -21.50 -18.46 -11.75
N ALA A 518 -22.32 -18.78 -10.75
CA ALA A 518 -23.08 -20.02 -10.73
C ALA A 518 -24.05 -20.08 -11.93
N GLU A 519 -24.20 -21.25 -12.53
CA GLU A 519 -25.14 -21.44 -13.64
C GLU A 519 -26.59 -21.41 -13.14
N VAL A 520 -26.83 -22.00 -11.97
CA VAL A 520 -28.11 -21.98 -11.27
C VAL A 520 -28.02 -20.99 -10.11
N GLN A 521 -28.74 -19.87 -10.21
CA GLN A 521 -28.58 -18.75 -9.29
C GLN A 521 -29.39 -18.89 -7.99
N THR A 522 -28.90 -18.18 -6.98
CA THR A 522 -29.55 -18.00 -5.68
C THR A 522 -29.59 -16.52 -5.36
N ARG A 523 -30.67 -16.10 -4.70
CA ARG A 523 -30.84 -14.74 -4.18
C ARG A 523 -31.36 -14.80 -2.76
N VAL A 524 -30.80 -13.98 -1.89
CA VAL A 524 -31.27 -13.83 -0.50
C VAL A 524 -31.53 -12.37 -0.19
N LEU A 525 -32.70 -12.09 0.38
CA LEU A 525 -33.03 -10.80 0.94
C LEU A 525 -32.89 -10.86 2.47
N MET A 526 -32.40 -9.80 3.09
CA MET A 526 -32.21 -9.71 4.54
C MET A 526 -32.80 -8.42 5.11
N THR A 527 -33.51 -8.54 6.22
CA THR A 527 -34.09 -7.43 6.98
C THR A 527 -34.11 -7.79 8.47
N TYR A 528 -34.33 -6.84 9.37
CA TYR A 528 -34.33 -7.14 10.80
C TYR A 528 -35.33 -6.30 11.61
N ASP A 529 -35.66 -6.72 12.82
CA ASP A 529 -36.33 -5.90 13.84
C ASP A 529 -35.55 -5.89 15.16
N ASP A 530 -36.15 -5.45 16.27
CA ASP A 530 -35.45 -5.35 17.56
C ASP A 530 -35.11 -6.71 18.19
N THR A 531 -35.59 -7.80 17.61
CA THR A 531 -35.55 -9.15 18.19
C THR A 531 -35.03 -10.22 17.25
N HIS A 532 -35.17 -10.03 15.93
CA HIS A 532 -34.84 -11.03 14.93
C HIS A 532 -34.11 -10.46 13.71
N LEU A 533 -33.28 -11.32 13.12
CA LEU A 533 -32.86 -11.23 11.72
C LEU A 533 -33.79 -12.10 10.88
N TYR A 534 -34.26 -11.56 9.76
CA TYR A 534 -35.14 -12.24 8.81
C TYR A 534 -34.47 -12.40 7.45
N MET A 535 -34.73 -13.53 6.80
CA MET A 535 -34.16 -13.83 5.49
C MET A 535 -35.21 -14.45 4.56
N ALA A 536 -35.26 -13.96 3.33
CA ALA A 536 -36.03 -14.56 2.24
C ALA A 536 -35.08 -15.11 1.19
N VAL A 537 -35.05 -16.43 1.05
CA VAL A 537 -34.16 -17.16 0.17
C VAL A 537 -34.94 -17.64 -1.05
N HIS A 538 -34.40 -17.37 -2.23
CA HIS A 538 -34.93 -17.77 -3.51
C HIS A 538 -33.86 -18.54 -4.30
N CYS A 539 -34.12 -19.82 -4.52
CA CYS A 539 -33.22 -20.72 -5.21
C CYS A 539 -33.84 -21.13 -6.55
N ASP A 540 -33.20 -20.75 -7.66
CA ASP A 540 -33.57 -21.30 -8.97
C ASP A 540 -33.26 -22.79 -8.98
N GLU A 541 -34.17 -23.60 -9.50
CA GLU A 541 -33.95 -25.04 -9.65
C GLU A 541 -34.65 -25.54 -10.91
N PRO A 542 -33.94 -25.60 -12.05
CA PRO A 542 -34.48 -26.11 -13.31
C PRO A 542 -34.99 -27.54 -13.22
N GLN A 543 -34.50 -28.32 -12.25
CA GLN A 543 -34.87 -29.72 -12.05
C GLN A 543 -35.70 -29.90 -10.77
N ILE A 544 -36.61 -28.97 -10.50
CA ILE A 544 -37.41 -28.90 -9.25
C ILE A 544 -38.11 -30.23 -8.91
N GLU A 545 -38.56 -30.97 -9.92
CA GLU A 545 -39.25 -32.26 -9.79
C GLU A 545 -38.36 -33.38 -9.23
N LYS A 546 -37.03 -33.21 -9.28
CA LYS A 546 -36.05 -34.15 -8.72
C LYS A 546 -35.73 -33.89 -7.24
N LEU A 547 -36.08 -32.73 -6.70
CA LEU A 547 -35.88 -32.46 -5.28
C LEU A 547 -36.70 -33.44 -4.45
N SER A 548 -36.02 -34.27 -3.65
CA SER A 548 -36.69 -35.26 -2.81
C SER A 548 -37.72 -34.60 -1.89
N GLY A 549 -38.86 -35.27 -1.73
CA GLY A 549 -40.08 -34.70 -1.14
C GLY A 549 -40.38 -35.15 0.28
N ASP A 550 -39.59 -36.08 0.86
CA ASP A 550 -39.95 -36.69 2.13
C ASP A 550 -39.02 -36.26 3.26
N VAL A 551 -39.63 -35.72 4.32
CA VAL A 551 -39.00 -35.51 5.63
C VAL A 551 -38.65 -36.89 6.19
N ILE A 552 -37.36 -37.23 6.19
CA ILE A 552 -36.86 -38.32 7.03
C ILE A 552 -36.57 -37.69 8.39
N ASP A 553 -37.21 -38.23 9.43
CA ASP A 553 -37.23 -37.79 10.83
C ASP A 553 -36.11 -36.81 11.25
N GLY A 554 -36.51 -35.55 11.50
CA GLY A 554 -36.02 -34.63 12.53
C GLY A 554 -34.57 -34.14 12.53
N GLU A 555 -33.61 -34.88 11.98
CA GLU A 555 -32.18 -34.59 12.06
C GLU A 555 -31.54 -34.62 10.66
N LEU A 556 -30.63 -33.67 10.39
CA LEU A 556 -29.76 -33.72 9.21
C LEU A 556 -28.83 -34.94 9.35
N SER A 557 -29.07 -35.97 8.53
CA SER A 557 -28.24 -37.17 8.42
C SER A 557 -27.30 -37.06 7.23
N GLU A 558 -26.31 -37.96 7.09
CA GLU A 558 -25.48 -38.05 5.88
C GLU A 558 -26.30 -38.18 4.59
N ARG A 559 -27.50 -38.78 4.63
CA ARG A 559 -28.43 -38.86 3.48
C ARG A 559 -29.11 -37.54 3.14
N THR A 560 -29.12 -36.58 4.07
CA THR A 560 -29.74 -35.26 3.90
C THR A 560 -28.77 -34.28 3.22
N LEU A 561 -27.47 -34.56 3.27
CA LEU A 561 -26.42 -33.88 2.52
C LEU A 561 -26.48 -34.19 1.01
N ASP A 562 -27.21 -35.22 0.58
CA ASP A 562 -27.40 -35.58 -0.82
C ASP A 562 -28.50 -34.75 -1.52
N ASN A 563 -29.01 -33.69 -0.90
CA ASN A 563 -30.10 -32.85 -1.41
C ASN A 563 -29.68 -31.36 -1.48
N ASP A 564 -30.46 -30.55 -2.20
CA ASP A 564 -30.25 -29.10 -2.22
C ASP A 564 -30.38 -28.50 -0.81
N MET A 565 -29.50 -27.58 -0.43
CA MET A 565 -29.45 -26.99 0.90
C MET A 565 -28.87 -25.58 0.87
N ILE A 566 -29.44 -24.70 1.68
CA ILE A 566 -28.87 -23.38 1.97
C ILE A 566 -28.22 -23.40 3.34
N GLU A 567 -26.97 -22.99 3.39
CA GLU A 567 -26.15 -22.78 4.58
C GLU A 567 -25.89 -21.28 4.73
N ILE A 568 -26.18 -20.75 5.92
CA ILE A 568 -26.02 -19.33 6.25
C ILE A 568 -25.05 -19.23 7.41
N ARG A 569 -23.98 -18.46 7.21
CA ARG A 569 -22.98 -18.17 8.24
C ARG A 569 -23.15 -16.77 8.76
N LEU A 570 -23.19 -16.64 10.08
CA LEU A 570 -23.35 -15.37 10.79
C LEU A 570 -22.35 -15.31 11.93
N SER A 571 -21.50 -14.29 11.92
CA SER A 571 -20.62 -13.95 13.03
C SER A 571 -20.88 -12.52 13.46
N GLY A 572 -21.38 -12.37 14.69
CA GLY A 572 -21.62 -11.07 15.30
C GLY A 572 -20.33 -10.40 15.77
N PRO A 573 -20.41 -9.14 16.23
CA PRO A 573 -19.25 -8.43 16.78
C PRO A 573 -18.65 -9.20 17.96
N ASP A 574 -17.32 -9.16 18.07
CA ASP A 574 -16.55 -9.74 19.17
C ASP A 574 -16.65 -11.26 19.36
N GLN A 575 -17.15 -11.99 18.35
CA GLN A 575 -17.22 -13.46 18.38
C GLN A 575 -15.90 -14.15 17.98
N GLY A 576 -14.88 -13.42 17.52
CA GLY A 576 -13.56 -13.99 17.20
C GLY A 576 -13.62 -14.97 16.02
N THR A 577 -13.15 -16.21 16.21
CA THR A 577 -13.24 -17.29 15.19
C THR A 577 -14.59 -18.00 15.18
N PHE A 578 -15.51 -17.62 16.07
CA PHE A 578 -16.83 -18.23 16.19
C PHE A 578 -17.76 -17.79 15.07
N PHE A 579 -18.48 -18.74 14.48
CA PHE A 579 -19.65 -18.45 13.64
C PHE A 579 -20.81 -19.38 13.92
N ASN A 580 -22.02 -18.82 13.81
CA ASN A 580 -23.26 -19.58 13.70
C ASN A 580 -23.43 -20.05 12.26
N GLN A 581 -23.75 -21.33 12.08
CA GLN A 581 -24.01 -21.97 10.81
C GLN A 581 -25.44 -22.53 10.85
N LEU A 582 -26.33 -21.92 10.08
CA LEU A 582 -27.75 -22.27 10.00
C LEU A 582 -28.00 -22.95 8.65
N MET A 583 -28.67 -24.09 8.64
CA MET A 583 -28.93 -24.85 7.42
C MET A 583 -30.42 -25.09 7.24
N VAL A 584 -30.92 -24.91 6.02
CA VAL A 584 -32.31 -25.21 5.62
C VAL A 584 -32.34 -25.96 4.29
N THR A 585 -33.16 -27.02 4.21
CA THR A 585 -33.40 -27.78 2.99
C THR A 585 -34.77 -27.45 2.38
N PRO A 586 -35.02 -27.71 1.09
CA PRO A 586 -36.33 -27.54 0.47
C PRO A 586 -37.46 -28.33 1.17
N ALA A 587 -37.13 -29.42 1.86
CA ALA A 587 -38.06 -30.22 2.64
C ALA A 587 -38.38 -29.63 4.03
N GLY A 588 -37.75 -28.51 4.40
CA GLY A 588 -37.95 -27.82 5.67
C GLY A 588 -37.16 -28.40 6.84
N GLN A 589 -36.12 -29.20 6.58
CA GLN A 589 -35.22 -29.67 7.63
C GLN A 589 -34.25 -28.56 8.02
N LEU A 590 -33.97 -28.44 9.32
CA LEU A 590 -33.15 -27.38 9.90
C LEU A 590 -31.94 -27.99 10.63
N SER A 591 -30.81 -27.30 10.64
CA SER A 591 -29.70 -27.54 11.58
C SER A 591 -29.11 -26.22 12.04
N HIS A 592 -28.59 -26.23 13.27
CA HIS A 592 -27.78 -25.17 13.83
C HIS A 592 -26.48 -25.77 14.33
N CYS A 593 -25.38 -25.32 13.76
CA CYS A 593 -24.04 -25.61 14.21
C CYS A 593 -23.35 -24.30 14.62
N TRP A 594 -22.46 -24.38 15.60
CA TRP A 594 -21.44 -23.37 15.82
C TRP A 594 -20.08 -23.96 15.49
N PHE A 595 -19.19 -23.14 14.98
CA PHE A 595 -17.83 -23.52 14.67
C PHE A 595 -16.87 -22.54 15.32
N SER A 596 -15.78 -23.05 15.90
CA SER A 596 -14.66 -22.25 16.37
C SER A 596 -13.36 -23.02 16.12
N VAL A 597 -12.38 -22.35 15.50
CA VAL A 597 -11.04 -22.94 15.32
C VAL A 597 -10.39 -23.16 16.68
N ASP A 598 -10.55 -22.18 17.58
CA ASP A 598 -9.95 -22.17 18.90
C ASP A 598 -10.53 -23.26 19.82
N GLU A 599 -11.80 -23.65 19.59
CA GLU A 599 -12.48 -24.70 20.35
C GLU A 599 -12.46 -26.08 19.66
N GLY A 600 -11.70 -26.23 18.58
CA GLY A 600 -11.46 -27.53 17.95
C GLY A 600 -12.50 -27.95 16.91
N GLY A 601 -13.25 -27.01 16.32
CA GLY A 601 -14.06 -27.22 15.13
C GLY A 601 -15.56 -26.99 15.32
N SER A 602 -16.36 -27.76 14.57
CA SER A 602 -17.83 -27.67 14.53
C SER A 602 -18.50 -28.47 15.66
N LYS A 603 -19.56 -27.92 16.25
CA LYS A 603 -20.47 -28.64 17.13
C LYS A 603 -21.93 -28.36 16.75
N ILE A 604 -22.68 -29.42 16.50
CA ILE A 604 -24.12 -29.35 16.20
C ILE A 604 -24.87 -29.12 17.52
N LEU A 605 -25.92 -28.30 17.46
CA LEU A 605 -26.79 -28.03 18.61
C LEU A 605 -28.01 -28.95 18.57
N ASP A 606 -28.28 -29.61 19.70
CA ASP A 606 -29.41 -30.55 19.84
C ASP A 606 -30.78 -29.86 19.83
N LYS A 607 -30.81 -28.53 20.05
CA LYS A 607 -32.03 -27.74 20.11
C LYS A 607 -31.97 -26.59 19.10
N ILE A 608 -32.94 -26.60 18.19
CA ILE A 608 -33.11 -25.56 17.18
C ILE A 608 -34.14 -24.54 17.71
N GLU A 609 -33.73 -23.28 17.84
CA GLU A 609 -34.55 -22.19 18.41
C GLU A 609 -34.81 -21.05 17.41
N TRP A 610 -34.55 -21.29 16.14
CA TRP A 610 -34.93 -20.43 15.01
C TRP A 610 -35.95 -21.17 14.13
N GLU A 611 -36.67 -20.43 13.28
CA GLU A 611 -37.73 -21.00 12.45
C GLU A 611 -37.52 -20.72 10.96
N ALA A 612 -37.97 -21.67 10.14
CA ALA A 612 -38.10 -21.46 8.71
C ALA A 612 -39.28 -22.24 8.12
N LYS A 613 -39.81 -21.72 7.03
CA LYS A 613 -40.80 -22.38 6.18
C LYS A 613 -40.36 -22.36 4.74
N THR A 614 -40.59 -23.46 4.05
CA THR A 614 -40.17 -23.65 2.66
C THR A 614 -41.36 -23.95 1.76
N SER A 615 -41.26 -23.51 0.51
CA SER A 615 -42.24 -23.82 -0.54
C SER A 615 -41.51 -24.19 -1.82
N LYS A 616 -42.09 -25.12 -2.59
CA LYS A 616 -41.66 -25.44 -3.95
C LYS A 616 -42.67 -24.80 -4.92
N VAL A 617 -42.18 -24.03 -5.88
CA VAL A 617 -42.97 -23.43 -6.97
C VAL A 617 -42.32 -23.82 -8.30
N PRO A 618 -43.01 -23.71 -9.45
CA PRO A 618 -42.41 -24.09 -10.73
C PRO A 618 -41.07 -23.37 -10.97
N GLY A 619 -40.00 -24.16 -11.09
CA GLY A 619 -38.64 -23.67 -11.36
C GLY A 619 -37.86 -23.13 -10.16
N HIS A 620 -38.44 -23.09 -8.95
CA HIS A 620 -37.78 -22.53 -7.77
C HIS A 620 -38.19 -23.23 -6.47
N TRP A 621 -37.32 -23.21 -5.49
CA TRP A 621 -37.73 -23.40 -4.11
C TRP A 621 -37.34 -22.18 -3.28
N ILE A 622 -38.15 -21.90 -2.27
CA ILE A 622 -37.97 -20.73 -1.40
C ILE A 622 -37.89 -21.17 0.05
N ALA A 623 -37.17 -20.40 0.84
CA ALA A 623 -37.18 -20.47 2.29
C ALA A 623 -37.39 -19.08 2.87
N GLU A 624 -38.28 -19.00 3.84
CA GLU A 624 -38.49 -17.81 4.66
C GLU A 624 -38.06 -18.13 6.08
N ILE A 625 -37.19 -17.30 6.66
CA ILE A 625 -36.41 -17.64 7.85
C ILE A 625 -36.49 -16.50 8.87
N GLY A 626 -36.74 -16.84 10.13
CA GLY A 626 -36.67 -15.95 11.28
C GLY A 626 -35.69 -16.45 12.33
N VAL A 627 -34.66 -15.64 12.64
CA VAL A 627 -33.59 -15.99 13.58
C VAL A 627 -33.58 -15.00 14.74
N PRO A 628 -33.95 -15.40 15.97
CA PRO A 628 -33.85 -14.52 17.13
C PRO A 628 -32.40 -14.20 17.48
N PHE A 629 -32.04 -12.94 17.77
CA PHE A 629 -30.66 -12.57 18.11
C PHE A 629 -30.08 -13.34 19.31
N LYS A 630 -30.93 -13.63 20.31
CA LYS A 630 -30.56 -14.45 21.47
C LYS A 630 -30.02 -15.84 21.10
N VAL A 631 -30.47 -16.41 19.98
CA VAL A 631 -30.05 -17.75 19.50
C VAL A 631 -28.63 -17.70 18.96
N LEU A 632 -28.20 -16.54 18.46
CA LEU A 632 -26.86 -16.31 17.94
C LEU A 632 -25.84 -15.94 19.02
N GLY A 633 -26.28 -15.83 20.28
CA GLY A 633 -25.45 -15.47 21.42
C GLY A 633 -25.00 -14.00 21.43
N VAL A 634 -25.78 -13.12 20.81
CA VAL A 634 -25.48 -11.68 20.69
C VAL A 634 -26.62 -10.82 21.20
N GLU A 635 -26.28 -9.59 21.60
CA GLU A 635 -27.27 -8.55 21.86
C GLU A 635 -27.95 -8.10 20.56
N PRO A 636 -29.18 -7.55 20.62
CA PRO A 636 -29.84 -6.97 19.46
C PRO A 636 -28.99 -5.91 18.78
N VAL A 637 -28.96 -5.96 17.45
CA VAL A 637 -28.16 -5.08 16.59
C VAL A 637 -28.69 -3.65 16.58
N LYS A 638 -27.78 -2.70 16.36
CA LYS A 638 -28.05 -1.27 16.21
C LYS A 638 -27.72 -0.81 14.78
N PRO A 639 -28.37 0.26 14.28
CA PRO A 639 -27.96 0.89 13.03
C PRO A 639 -26.46 1.22 13.04
N GLY A 640 -25.75 0.77 12.00
CA GLY A 640 -24.31 0.87 11.84
C GLY A 640 -23.52 -0.38 12.26
N ASP A 641 -24.14 -1.32 12.97
CA ASP A 641 -23.49 -2.58 13.30
C ASP A 641 -23.15 -3.36 12.02
N THR A 642 -22.03 -4.09 12.03
CA THR A 642 -21.55 -4.88 10.90
C THR A 642 -21.17 -6.27 11.36
N TRP A 643 -21.67 -7.28 10.65
CA TRP A 643 -21.40 -8.70 10.89
C TRP A 643 -20.65 -9.31 9.70
N GLN A 644 -19.85 -10.34 9.95
CA GLN A 644 -19.34 -11.18 8.88
C GLN A 644 -20.41 -12.21 8.50
N THR A 645 -20.66 -12.37 7.20
CA THR A 645 -21.63 -13.34 6.70
C THR A 645 -21.19 -13.98 5.39
N ASN A 646 -21.61 -15.22 5.20
CA ASN A 646 -21.63 -15.82 3.88
C ASN A 646 -22.84 -16.74 3.75
N ILE A 647 -23.31 -16.91 2.52
CA ILE A 647 -24.44 -17.75 2.19
C ILE A 647 -23.94 -18.73 1.14
N ILE A 648 -24.14 -20.01 1.40
CA ILE A 648 -23.62 -21.11 0.60
C ILE A 648 -24.80 -21.99 0.21
N ARG A 649 -24.87 -22.37 -1.06
CA ARG A 649 -25.81 -23.37 -1.55
C ARG A 649 -25.04 -24.63 -1.92
N HIS A 650 -25.47 -25.75 -1.37
CA HIS A 650 -25.00 -27.08 -1.74
C HIS A 650 -26.08 -27.72 -2.58
N ARG A 651 -25.82 -27.87 -3.88
CA ARG A 651 -26.78 -28.37 -4.86
C ARG A 651 -26.29 -29.73 -5.37
N HIS A 652 -27.06 -30.77 -5.12
CA HIS A 652 -26.73 -32.16 -5.49
C HIS A 652 -27.67 -32.75 -6.56
N VAL A 653 -28.63 -31.97 -7.05
CA VAL A 653 -29.73 -32.40 -7.93
C VAL A 653 -29.26 -32.81 -9.33
N ASP A 654 -28.15 -32.23 -9.79
CA ASP A 654 -27.57 -32.43 -11.12
C ASP A 654 -26.03 -32.46 -11.05
N GLY A 655 -25.50 -33.35 -10.21
CA GLY A 655 -24.10 -33.36 -9.82
C GLY A 655 -23.85 -32.51 -8.57
N ASP A 656 -22.64 -32.59 -8.03
CA ASP A 656 -22.23 -31.85 -6.84
C ASP A 656 -21.76 -30.45 -7.24
N GLU A 657 -22.56 -29.44 -6.92
CA GLU A 657 -22.26 -28.04 -7.13
C GLU A 657 -22.39 -27.28 -5.82
N THR A 658 -21.30 -26.67 -5.36
CA THR A 658 -21.33 -25.72 -4.25
C THR A 658 -21.17 -24.31 -4.81
N THR A 659 -22.04 -23.40 -4.39
CA THR A 659 -21.99 -21.98 -4.76
C THR A 659 -22.09 -21.12 -3.53
N SER A 660 -21.57 -19.90 -3.57
CA SER A 660 -21.64 -18.99 -2.45
C SER A 660 -21.77 -17.54 -2.90
N TRP A 661 -22.37 -16.71 -2.04
CA TRP A 661 -22.49 -15.28 -2.28
C TRP A 661 -21.12 -14.60 -2.29
N SER A 662 -20.29 -14.89 -1.28
CA SER A 662 -18.87 -14.57 -1.30
C SER A 662 -18.05 -15.82 -1.59
N CYS A 663 -17.26 -15.82 -2.66
CA CYS A 663 -16.44 -16.98 -3.06
C CYS A 663 -15.35 -17.24 -2.01
N LEU A 664 -15.27 -18.48 -1.53
CA LEU A 664 -14.28 -18.88 -0.51
C LEU A 664 -13.06 -19.60 -1.10
N PHE A 665 -12.99 -19.72 -2.43
CA PHE A 665 -11.92 -20.40 -3.16
C PHE A 665 -11.61 -21.80 -2.62
N GLY A 666 -12.66 -22.59 -2.38
CA GLY A 666 -12.54 -24.01 -2.07
C GLY A 666 -12.23 -24.37 -0.61
N SER A 667 -12.23 -23.39 0.30
CA SER A 667 -12.01 -23.68 1.73
C SER A 667 -13.06 -23.03 2.64
N VAL A 668 -13.73 -23.88 3.42
CA VAL A 668 -14.82 -23.48 4.33
C VAL A 668 -14.30 -22.72 5.55
N HIS A 669 -12.99 -22.51 5.68
CA HIS A 669 -12.40 -21.83 6.84
C HIS A 669 -11.82 -20.45 6.48
N ARG A 670 -12.05 -19.97 5.25
CA ARG A 670 -11.59 -18.66 4.75
C ARG A 670 -12.50 -17.53 5.21
N ASN A 671 -12.62 -17.35 6.53
CA ASN A 671 -13.53 -16.36 7.11
C ASN A 671 -13.19 -14.93 6.65
N GLU A 672 -11.93 -14.64 6.35
CA GLU A 672 -11.47 -13.35 5.82
C GLU A 672 -12.03 -13.03 4.42
N LEU A 673 -12.58 -14.03 3.71
CA LEU A 673 -13.28 -13.86 2.44
C LEU A 673 -14.81 -13.82 2.61
N SER A 674 -15.32 -13.85 3.85
CA SER A 674 -16.75 -13.64 4.08
C SER A 674 -17.14 -12.21 3.72
N GLY A 675 -18.35 -12.04 3.21
CA GLY A 675 -18.86 -10.70 2.96
C GLY A 675 -19.33 -10.03 4.26
N ALA A 676 -19.79 -8.79 4.14
CA ALA A 676 -20.30 -8.02 5.26
C ALA A 676 -21.82 -7.88 5.21
N LEU A 677 -22.47 -8.04 6.36
CA LEU A 677 -23.86 -7.68 6.60
C LEU A 677 -23.88 -6.42 7.47
N VAL A 678 -24.42 -5.33 6.94
CA VAL A 678 -24.51 -4.02 7.60
C VAL A 678 -25.96 -3.72 7.94
N PHE A 679 -26.22 -3.37 9.20
CA PHE A 679 -27.55 -3.03 9.69
C PHE A 679 -27.79 -1.51 9.55
N LYS A 680 -28.89 -1.10 8.90
CA LYS A 680 -29.22 0.31 8.60
C LYS A 680 -30.42 0.84 9.37
#